data_AF-A0A4Y9KXL2-F1
#
_entry.id   AF-A0A4Y9KXL2-F1
#
_cell.length_a   1.000
_cell.length_b   1.000
_cell.length_c   1.000
_cell.angle_alpha   90.00
_cell.angle_beta   90.00
_cell.angle_gamma   90.00
#
_symmetry.space_group_name_H-M   'P 1'
#
loop_
_entity.id
_entity.type
_entity.pdbx_description
1 polymer ?
#
loop_
_entity_poly.entity_id
_entity_poly.type
_entity_poly.pdbx_seq_one_letter_code
_entity_poly.pdbx_strand_id
1 'polypeptide(L)'
;MTTAISNVTAIDAAKFVQSIGVNTHLGNWTVYENVGLVESSLAYLGVTTVRDGSMFSTAHAQAAYSQLASDGIKFDFFTPPGTNLSTFIKQLDAFVAAHPNGLFAIEGPNEVDIQTFSYNGSSSLSSAAAFQKALYAAVQADANLADVPVYNLTLSQPNSANYSQVGNLSSSADYANIHAYVWSGATPNQVLLNDVKIAQWDAAGLPVIFTETGYDTMTGDPMSGVDQTVQAKYTLDTLMDAFKDGVAQTFLYELFDEASDPNFTNKEAHFGLFNNDGSPKLVATAIHNLTTILSDPNASQPFTPGGLAYSLDNMPSSASQMLLEKHNGTFDLVVWDEHVIWDPNLKKEIASPTSDVTVNLGKSYGVVYVYDPLVGTSPIAIYTNVSKLHVALTDHPLVIQVGDGSVTSGTSSAGTVADTTAPAAPSIATFSPDSSVAGDGITKANQLTLAGTAEAGSKVLVFDGATQVGTATVDASGNWSFATGTLVDGAHVFTGQAVDAAGNISVASSALNVAVDTVAPNAPTIVSDTLAASNTMAVAGTAEAGSTIKLYEGSSLLGTAVTTSNGVWSITTGSLAQGAHVFTATATDAAGNSSGLSAAFDPVVGTLIEAAGTTSLISAGNNFYLSSAGTDVLLKFGGTAYVAGQFSGWAPIGAEATSTGFEVAWKNSTTGVYTVWNTDSNGNFTSSLLSNVSGTSASFESIETLFNQDLNRDGVIG
;
A
#
# COMPACT_ATOMS: atom_id res chain seq x y z
N MET A 1 2.06 40.10 18.38
CA MET A 1 3.08 40.78 19.19
C MET A 1 4.38 40.65 18.41
N THR A 2 5.02 41.77 18.05
CA THR A 2 6.30 41.77 17.33
C THR A 2 7.43 41.52 18.33
N THR A 3 7.83 40.26 18.49
CA THR A 3 9.08 39.94 19.19
C THR A 3 10.18 39.99 18.14
N ALA A 4 10.80 41.16 17.94
CA ALA A 4 12.00 41.24 17.12
C ALA A 4 13.10 40.44 17.83
N ILE A 5 13.35 39.22 17.37
CA ILE A 5 14.48 38.42 17.84
C ILE A 5 15.72 39.05 17.22
N SER A 6 16.41 39.89 18.00
CA SER A 6 17.70 40.46 17.64
C SER A 6 18.80 39.64 18.32
N ASN A 7 19.89 39.39 17.59
CA ASN A 7 21.13 38.72 18.02
C ASN A 7 21.16 37.18 17.94
N VAL A 8 20.71 36.57 16.83
CA VAL A 8 21.15 35.20 16.51
C VAL A 8 22.62 35.26 16.10
N THR A 9 23.48 34.50 16.80
CA THR A 9 24.89 34.41 16.43
C THR A 9 25.00 33.47 15.23
N ALA A 10 25.62 33.94 14.14
CA ALA A 10 25.84 33.11 12.98
C ALA A 10 26.71 31.89 13.31
N ILE A 11 26.30 30.72 12.80
CA ILE A 11 27.03 29.47 12.94
C ILE A 11 27.61 29.10 11.56
N ASP A 12 28.81 28.53 11.55
CA ASP A 12 29.45 28.03 10.34
C ASP A 12 28.62 26.88 9.74
N ALA A 13 28.09 27.07 8.53
CA ALA A 13 27.28 26.07 7.82
C ALA A 13 28.01 24.74 7.60
N ALA A 14 29.34 24.78 7.43
CA ALA A 14 30.14 23.58 7.24
C ALA A 14 30.12 22.66 8.47
N LYS A 15 29.96 23.23 9.67
CA LYS A 15 29.89 22.45 10.92
C LYS A 15 28.60 21.67 11.05
N PHE A 16 27.50 22.16 10.47
CA PHE A 16 26.24 21.44 10.50
C PHE A 16 26.39 20.09 9.79
N VAL A 17 26.83 20.07 8.54
CA VAL A 17 26.99 18.81 7.77
C VAL A 17 28.00 17.87 8.45
N GLN A 18 29.08 18.42 9.01
CA GLN A 18 30.09 17.64 9.74
C GLN A 18 29.56 17.00 11.03
N SER A 19 28.59 17.63 11.69
CA SER A 19 27.96 17.12 12.91
C SER A 19 27.03 15.91 12.68
N ILE A 20 26.73 15.57 11.42
CA ILE A 20 25.87 14.43 11.09
C ILE A 20 26.73 13.16 10.96
N GLY A 21 26.36 12.13 11.70
CA GLY A 21 26.88 10.77 11.55
C GLY A 21 25.74 9.76 11.44
N VAL A 22 26.08 8.50 11.15
CA VAL A 22 25.11 7.39 11.11
C VAL A 22 25.66 6.16 11.82
N ASN A 23 24.79 5.37 12.45
CA ASN A 23 25.13 4.07 13.00
C ASN A 23 25.16 3.01 11.87
N THR A 24 26.12 2.09 11.97
CA THR A 24 26.23 0.91 11.11
C THR A 24 26.49 -0.34 11.92
N HIS A 25 26.34 -1.52 11.29
CA HIS A 25 26.60 -2.81 11.94
C HIS A 25 27.43 -3.75 11.05
N LEU A 26 28.62 -3.31 10.65
CA LEU A 26 29.49 -3.95 9.66
C LEU A 26 29.88 -5.41 9.96
N GLY A 27 29.86 -5.83 11.23
CA GLY A 27 30.30 -7.17 11.64
C GLY A 27 29.18 -8.14 12.05
N ASN A 28 27.91 -7.73 12.07
CA ASN A 28 26.82 -8.55 12.61
C ASN A 28 25.65 -8.80 11.63
N TRP A 29 25.64 -8.21 10.43
CA TRP A 29 24.45 -8.16 9.57
C TRP A 29 24.78 -8.33 8.09
N THR A 30 24.02 -9.20 7.42
CA THR A 30 24.24 -9.58 6.00
C THR A 30 24.15 -8.41 5.02
N VAL A 31 23.34 -7.38 5.31
CA VAL A 31 23.25 -6.18 4.45
C VAL A 31 24.54 -5.39 4.48
N TYR A 32 25.10 -5.20 5.67
CA TYR A 32 26.32 -4.43 5.90
C TYR A 32 27.61 -5.15 5.43
N GLU A 33 27.55 -6.46 5.14
CA GLU A 33 28.64 -7.17 4.45
C GLU A 33 28.87 -6.65 3.02
N ASN A 34 27.87 -5.97 2.43
CA ASN A 34 28.01 -5.31 1.14
C ASN A 34 28.60 -3.90 1.30
N VAL A 35 29.92 -3.83 1.43
CA VAL A 35 30.65 -2.55 1.62
C VAL A 35 30.36 -1.52 0.53
N GLY A 36 30.18 -1.95 -0.73
CA GLY A 36 29.84 -1.04 -1.83
C GLY A 36 28.46 -0.39 -1.66
N LEU A 37 27.52 -1.07 -1.00
CA LEU A 37 26.23 -0.49 -0.64
C LEU A 37 26.40 0.60 0.42
N VAL A 38 27.14 0.29 1.49
CA VAL A 38 27.48 1.23 2.58
C VAL A 38 28.14 2.49 2.01
N GLU A 39 29.16 2.33 1.16
CA GLU A 39 29.86 3.45 0.50
C GLU A 39 28.90 4.33 -0.30
N SER A 40 28.06 3.72 -1.14
CA SER A 40 27.13 4.46 -1.98
C SER A 40 26.06 5.21 -1.18
N SER A 41 25.59 4.63 -0.07
CA SER A 41 24.59 5.24 0.81
C SER A 41 25.17 6.38 1.64
N LEU A 42 26.37 6.23 2.19
CA LEU A 42 27.08 7.32 2.88
C LEU A 42 27.38 8.49 1.94
N ALA A 43 27.86 8.18 0.73
CA ALA A 43 28.10 9.19 -0.32
C ALA A 43 26.81 9.90 -0.74
N TYR A 44 25.69 9.18 -0.84
CA TYR A 44 24.38 9.78 -1.11
C TYR A 44 23.98 10.75 -0.01
N LEU A 45 24.14 10.41 1.27
CA LEU A 45 23.82 11.31 2.37
C LEU A 45 24.78 12.51 2.49
N GLY A 46 25.98 12.43 1.89
CA GLY A 46 27.05 13.40 2.11
C GLY A 46 27.69 13.31 3.50
N VAL A 47 27.58 12.15 4.16
CA VAL A 47 28.04 11.90 5.53
C VAL A 47 29.36 11.13 5.51
N THR A 48 30.29 11.51 6.38
CA THR A 48 31.63 10.90 6.45
C THR A 48 31.97 10.31 7.82
N THR A 49 31.05 10.38 8.78
CA THR A 49 31.26 9.89 10.14
C THR A 49 30.30 8.75 10.44
N VAL A 50 30.83 7.63 10.92
CA VAL A 50 30.08 6.40 11.19
C VAL A 50 30.35 5.95 12.60
N ARG A 51 29.31 5.48 13.30
CA ARG A 51 29.42 4.82 14.59
C ARG A 51 29.20 3.33 14.45
N ASP A 52 30.09 2.52 15.02
CA ASP A 52 29.99 1.06 15.00
C ASP A 52 30.77 0.44 16.18
N GLY A 53 30.43 -0.77 16.61
CA GLY A 53 31.14 -1.49 17.69
C GLY A 53 31.74 -2.82 17.25
N SER A 54 31.55 -3.19 15.98
CA SER A 54 31.86 -4.53 15.47
C SER A 54 33.26 -4.68 14.87
N MET A 55 34.10 -3.64 14.96
CA MET A 55 35.46 -3.60 14.42
C MET A 55 36.33 -4.80 14.74
N PHE A 56 36.08 -5.44 15.88
CA PHE A 56 36.97 -6.46 16.42
C PHE A 56 36.33 -7.85 16.49
N SER A 57 35.16 -8.05 15.88
CA SER A 57 34.43 -9.32 15.96
C SER A 57 34.88 -10.35 14.91
N THR A 58 35.19 -9.94 13.68
CA THR A 58 35.54 -10.85 12.57
C THR A 58 36.61 -10.29 11.63
N ALA A 59 37.33 -11.18 10.92
CA ALA A 59 38.33 -10.79 9.91
C ALA A 59 37.69 -10.10 8.69
N HIS A 60 36.42 -10.40 8.40
CA HIS A 60 35.66 -9.77 7.32
C HIS A 60 35.39 -8.28 7.63
N ALA A 61 34.96 -7.99 8.87
CA ALA A 61 34.70 -6.63 9.32
C ALA A 61 35.95 -5.74 9.18
N GLN A 62 37.14 -6.23 9.56
CA GLN A 62 38.40 -5.48 9.47
C GLN A 62 38.76 -5.02 8.05
N ALA A 63 38.41 -5.81 7.03
CA ALA A 63 38.62 -5.44 5.63
C ALA A 63 37.68 -4.29 5.21
N ALA A 64 36.41 -4.35 5.64
CA ALA A 64 35.43 -3.29 5.38
C ALA A 64 35.85 -1.96 6.02
N TYR A 65 36.26 -1.95 7.30
CA TYR A 65 36.76 -0.74 7.96
C TYR A 65 37.98 -0.15 7.25
N SER A 66 38.90 -1.00 6.81
CA SER A 66 40.11 -0.52 6.10
C SER A 66 39.78 0.12 4.76
N GLN A 67 38.81 -0.46 4.02
CA GLN A 67 38.34 0.11 2.76
C GLN A 67 37.65 1.45 2.99
N LEU A 68 36.64 1.49 3.85
CA LEU A 68 35.87 2.71 4.16
C LEU A 68 36.76 3.83 4.72
N ALA A 69 37.73 3.50 5.59
CA ALA A 69 38.68 4.48 6.11
C ALA A 69 39.60 5.04 5.00
N SER A 70 39.96 4.22 4.01
CA SER A 70 40.73 4.66 2.84
C SER A 70 39.92 5.61 1.94
N ASP A 71 38.59 5.45 1.94
CA ASP A 71 37.66 6.33 1.22
C ASP A 71 37.29 7.60 2.03
N GLY A 72 37.89 7.79 3.19
CA GLY A 72 37.75 8.99 4.01
C GLY A 72 36.62 8.93 5.04
N ILE A 73 36.00 7.77 5.25
CA ILE A 73 35.06 7.55 6.35
C ILE A 73 35.82 7.50 7.67
N LYS A 74 35.27 8.19 8.67
CA LYS A 74 35.81 8.26 10.03
C LYS A 74 34.89 7.52 10.99
N PHE A 75 35.49 6.81 11.94
CA PHE A 75 34.77 5.89 12.80
C PHE A 75 34.78 6.31 14.26
N ASP A 76 33.62 6.36 14.88
CA ASP A 76 33.45 6.30 16.33
C ASP A 76 33.27 4.83 16.75
N PHE A 77 34.16 4.31 17.60
CA PHE A 77 34.11 2.94 18.09
C PHE A 77 33.69 2.88 19.54
N PHE A 78 32.47 2.42 19.79
CA PHE A 78 32.01 2.11 21.15
C PHE A 78 32.61 0.80 21.66
N THR A 79 32.70 0.69 22.99
CA THR A 79 33.29 -0.48 23.63
C THR A 79 32.26 -1.60 23.83
N PRO A 80 32.35 -2.77 23.16
CA PRO A 80 31.37 -3.82 23.31
C PRO A 80 31.43 -4.51 24.69
N PRO A 81 30.32 -5.14 25.15
CA PRO A 81 30.34 -6.00 26.32
C PRO A 81 31.38 -7.12 26.23
N GLY A 82 32.11 -7.37 27.34
CA GLY A 82 33.14 -8.42 27.40
C GLY A 82 34.51 -8.02 26.85
N THR A 83 34.71 -6.75 26.51
CA THR A 83 35.98 -6.23 25.99
C THR A 83 37.15 -6.40 26.97
N ASN A 84 38.26 -6.93 26.47
CA ASN A 84 39.55 -6.82 27.16
C ASN A 84 40.21 -5.48 26.80
N LEU A 85 40.30 -4.57 27.77
CA LEU A 85 40.81 -3.22 27.57
C LEU A 85 42.20 -3.19 26.91
N SER A 86 43.13 -4.04 27.35
CA SER A 86 44.50 -4.05 26.81
C SER A 86 44.57 -4.51 25.35
N THR A 87 43.68 -5.41 24.95
CA THR A 87 43.56 -5.86 23.56
C THR A 87 42.92 -4.78 22.71
N PHE A 88 41.84 -4.17 23.22
CA PHE A 88 41.10 -3.10 22.52
C PHE A 88 41.99 -1.90 22.17
N ILE A 89 42.76 -1.39 23.15
CA ILE A 89 43.70 -0.28 22.94
C ILE A 89 44.73 -0.62 21.86
N LYS A 90 45.30 -1.82 21.88
CA LYS A 90 46.26 -2.26 20.84
C LYS A 90 45.64 -2.35 19.45
N GLN A 91 44.37 -2.71 19.36
CA GLN A 91 43.69 -2.80 18.08
C GLN A 91 43.37 -1.42 17.51
N LEU A 92 42.94 -0.47 18.36
CA LEU A 92 42.75 0.93 17.99
C LEU A 92 44.07 1.58 17.56
N ASP A 93 45.15 1.39 18.32
CA ASP A 93 46.49 1.86 17.97
C ASP A 93 46.94 1.35 16.59
N ALA A 94 46.79 0.04 16.35
CA ALA A 94 47.11 -0.56 15.06
C ALA A 94 46.24 -0.01 13.92
N PHE A 95 44.96 0.28 14.17
CA PHE A 95 44.07 0.87 13.19
C PHE A 95 44.48 2.31 12.84
N VAL A 96 44.75 3.16 13.85
CA VAL A 96 45.24 4.53 13.63
C VAL A 96 46.58 4.53 12.90
N ALA A 97 47.48 3.62 13.24
CA ALA A 97 48.76 3.48 12.55
C ALA A 97 48.60 3.13 11.06
N ALA A 98 47.57 2.34 10.70
CA ALA A 98 47.25 2.01 9.31
C ALA A 98 46.45 3.12 8.61
N HIS A 99 45.58 3.81 9.35
CA HIS A 99 44.60 4.78 8.85
C HIS A 99 44.58 6.03 9.75
N PRO A 100 45.57 6.94 9.64
CA PRO A 100 45.77 8.05 10.60
C PRO A 100 44.60 9.02 10.76
N ASN A 101 43.67 9.06 9.80
CA ASN A 101 42.47 9.92 9.84
C ASN A 101 41.16 9.11 9.95
N GLY A 102 41.25 7.78 10.10
CA GLY A 102 40.10 6.88 10.10
C GLY A 102 39.40 6.76 11.45
N LEU A 103 40.07 7.10 12.56
CA LEU A 103 39.46 7.09 13.90
C LEU A 103 38.94 8.49 14.24
N PHE A 104 37.63 8.61 14.45
CA PHE A 104 36.95 9.84 14.83
C PHE A 104 36.90 10.03 16.35
N ALA A 105 36.48 8.98 17.06
CA ALA A 105 36.35 8.97 18.51
C ALA A 105 36.43 7.55 19.07
N ILE A 106 36.64 7.46 20.39
CA ILE A 106 36.57 6.21 21.15
C ILE A 106 35.46 6.37 22.17
N GLU A 107 34.47 5.50 22.12
CA GLU A 107 33.33 5.57 23.01
C GLU A 107 33.41 4.50 24.12
N GLY A 108 32.91 4.89 25.29
CA GLY A 108 32.75 4.01 26.43
C GLY A 108 31.82 2.82 26.20
N PRO A 109 31.55 2.03 27.25
CA PRO A 109 30.56 0.97 27.20
C PRO A 109 29.15 1.45 26.81
N ASN A 110 28.50 0.73 25.88
CA ASN A 110 27.16 1.03 25.39
C ASN A 110 26.05 0.54 26.35
N GLU A 111 25.09 1.40 26.67
CA GLU A 111 23.83 1.12 27.38
C GLU A 111 23.95 0.22 28.62
N VAL A 112 24.86 0.57 29.53
CA VAL A 112 25.27 -0.30 30.64
C VAL A 112 24.19 -0.56 31.70
N ASP A 113 23.03 0.09 31.62
CA ASP A 113 21.89 -0.15 32.48
C ASP A 113 20.94 -1.26 31.99
N ILE A 114 20.96 -1.57 30.70
CA ILE A 114 20.17 -2.68 30.13
C ILE A 114 21.06 -3.78 29.53
N GLN A 115 22.31 -3.46 29.18
CA GLN A 115 23.29 -4.43 28.69
C GLN A 115 24.23 -4.86 29.83
N THR A 116 24.47 -6.17 29.95
CA THR A 116 25.37 -6.68 30.99
C THR A 116 26.83 -6.38 30.63
N PHE A 117 27.42 -5.37 31.25
CA PHE A 117 28.85 -5.05 31.10
C PHE A 117 29.65 -5.48 32.33
N SER A 118 30.57 -6.43 32.17
CA SER A 118 31.39 -6.94 33.28
C SER A 118 32.82 -6.41 33.24
N TYR A 119 33.28 -5.85 34.35
CA TYR A 119 34.67 -5.43 34.56
C TYR A 119 35.13 -5.79 35.97
N ASN A 120 36.39 -6.21 36.13
CA ASN A 120 36.97 -6.62 37.43
C ASN A 120 36.08 -7.58 38.25
N GLY A 121 35.36 -8.48 37.59
CA GLY A 121 34.49 -9.48 38.23
C GLY A 121 33.13 -8.98 38.72
N SER A 122 32.71 -7.75 38.35
CA SER A 122 31.40 -7.18 38.67
C SER A 122 30.73 -6.61 37.43
N SER A 123 29.40 -6.74 37.36
CA SER A 123 28.55 -6.20 36.29
C SER A 123 27.67 -5.02 36.73
N SER A 124 28.09 -4.27 37.74
CA SER A 124 27.36 -3.11 38.25
C SER A 124 27.65 -1.84 37.44
N LEU A 125 26.76 -0.84 37.51
CA LEU A 125 26.99 0.49 36.92
C LEU A 125 28.30 1.13 37.42
N SER A 126 28.65 0.96 38.69
CA SER A 126 29.93 1.42 39.23
C SER A 126 31.13 0.67 38.65
N SER A 127 30.95 -0.59 38.24
CA SER A 127 31.97 -1.36 37.53
C SER A 127 32.19 -0.84 36.10
N ALA A 128 31.10 -0.51 35.39
CA ALA A 128 31.17 0.17 34.09
C ALA A 128 31.85 1.54 34.20
N ALA A 129 31.52 2.33 35.23
CA ALA A 129 32.19 3.60 35.51
C ALA A 129 33.70 3.42 35.79
N ALA A 130 34.09 2.33 36.47
CA ALA A 130 35.50 1.99 36.68
C ALA A 130 36.20 1.58 35.37
N PHE A 131 35.49 0.92 34.46
CA PHE A 131 35.99 0.64 33.12
C PHE A 131 36.20 1.94 32.33
N GLN A 132 35.24 2.86 32.31
CA GLN A 132 35.37 4.15 31.63
C GLN A 132 36.63 4.91 32.08
N LYS A 133 36.87 4.98 33.39
CA LYS A 133 38.09 5.61 33.94
C LYS A 133 39.37 4.94 33.45
N ALA A 134 39.37 3.61 33.37
CA ALA A 134 40.50 2.85 32.89
C ALA A 134 40.71 3.01 31.37
N LEU A 135 39.62 3.05 30.60
CA LEU A 135 39.63 3.33 29.16
C LEU A 135 40.26 4.70 28.89
N TYR A 136 39.73 5.75 29.50
CA TYR A 136 40.25 7.11 29.33
C TYR A 136 41.75 7.18 29.67
N ALA A 137 42.15 6.64 30.83
CA ALA A 137 43.55 6.62 31.23
C ALA A 137 44.45 5.84 30.25
N ALA A 138 43.95 4.75 29.67
CA ALA A 138 44.71 3.94 28.71
C ALA A 138 44.85 4.64 27.35
N VAL A 139 43.79 5.28 26.85
CA VAL A 139 43.81 6.10 25.63
C VAL A 139 44.81 7.26 25.78
N GLN A 140 44.73 8.00 26.88
CA GLN A 140 45.62 9.13 27.16
C GLN A 140 47.09 8.73 27.37
N ALA A 141 47.35 7.46 27.72
CA ALA A 141 48.71 6.93 27.87
C ALA A 141 49.32 6.43 26.56
N ASP A 142 48.52 6.24 25.51
CA ASP A 142 48.96 5.77 24.20
C ASP A 142 49.28 6.95 23.28
N ALA A 143 50.49 6.97 22.72
CA ALA A 143 50.99 8.10 21.95
C ALA A 143 50.22 8.34 20.64
N ASN A 144 49.60 7.31 20.06
CA ASN A 144 48.84 7.44 18.81
C ASN A 144 47.35 7.72 19.07
N LEU A 145 46.88 7.53 20.31
CA LEU A 145 45.46 7.72 20.68
C LEU A 145 45.21 8.92 21.58
N ALA A 146 46.25 9.54 22.18
CA ALA A 146 46.08 10.60 23.17
C ALA A 146 45.27 11.82 22.67
N ASP A 147 45.33 12.12 21.37
CA ASP A 147 44.59 13.22 20.74
C ASP A 147 43.20 12.80 20.22
N VAL A 148 42.83 11.52 20.35
CA VAL A 148 41.53 11.00 19.91
C VAL A 148 40.49 11.28 21.01
N PRO A 149 39.37 11.95 20.70
CA PRO A 149 38.30 12.21 21.66
C PRO A 149 37.76 10.93 22.29
N VAL A 150 37.54 10.96 23.61
CA VAL A 150 36.89 9.88 24.34
C VAL A 150 35.49 10.29 24.75
N TYR A 151 34.49 9.59 24.24
CA TYR A 151 33.10 9.76 24.64
C TYR A 151 32.82 8.95 25.91
N ASN A 152 31.94 9.48 26.76
CA ASN A 152 31.53 8.79 27.97
C ASN A 152 30.76 7.49 27.65
N LEU A 153 30.57 6.64 28.66
CA LEU A 153 29.64 5.52 28.57
C LEU A 153 28.19 6.02 28.36
N THR A 154 27.33 5.18 27.80
CA THR A 154 25.90 5.50 27.61
C THR A 154 25.00 4.71 28.52
N LEU A 155 23.83 5.29 28.81
CA LEU A 155 22.66 4.62 29.36
C LEU A 155 21.57 4.61 28.29
N SER A 156 20.76 3.55 28.27
CA SER A 156 19.67 3.38 27.29
C SER A 156 18.57 4.44 27.39
N GLN A 157 18.39 5.04 28.57
CA GLN A 157 17.47 6.13 28.80
C GLN A 157 18.06 7.13 29.80
N PRO A 158 17.78 8.43 29.65
CA PRO A 158 18.28 9.43 30.57
C PRO A 158 17.51 9.37 31.90
N ASN A 159 18.07 8.67 32.91
CA ASN A 159 17.46 8.50 34.24
C ASN A 159 18.41 8.90 35.38
N SER A 160 17.99 9.90 36.18
CA SER A 160 18.72 10.42 37.35
C SER A 160 19.25 9.34 38.32
N ALA A 161 18.51 8.25 38.53
CA ALA A 161 18.89 7.22 39.50
C ALA A 161 20.05 6.35 38.99
N ASN A 162 20.11 6.07 37.69
CA ASN A 162 21.19 5.30 37.09
C ASN A 162 22.46 6.16 36.97
N TYR A 163 22.33 7.42 36.53
CA TYR A 163 23.45 8.35 36.50
C TYR A 163 24.06 8.60 37.88
N SER A 164 23.23 8.65 38.93
CA SER A 164 23.74 8.75 40.32
C SER A 164 24.62 7.57 40.74
N GLN A 165 24.39 6.36 40.18
CA GLN A 165 25.18 5.16 40.48
C GLN A 165 26.48 5.07 39.67
N VAL A 166 26.47 5.60 38.44
CA VAL A 166 27.66 5.78 37.60
C VAL A 166 28.60 6.81 38.25
N GLY A 167 28.03 7.90 38.78
CA GLY A 167 28.76 9.00 39.39
C GLY A 167 29.39 9.94 38.36
N ASN A 168 30.10 10.97 38.82
CA ASN A 168 30.69 11.97 37.92
C ASN A 168 31.90 11.41 37.16
N LEU A 169 31.83 11.42 35.83
CA LEU A 169 32.88 10.98 34.91
C LEU A 169 33.50 12.10 34.07
N SER A 170 33.24 13.38 34.40
CA SER A 170 33.72 14.53 33.61
C SER A 170 35.25 14.71 33.54
N SER A 171 36.01 13.93 34.30
CA SER A 171 37.49 13.87 34.25
C SER A 171 38.01 12.61 33.54
N SER A 172 37.11 11.84 32.94
CA SER A 172 37.37 10.54 32.30
C SER A 172 36.61 10.40 30.98
N ALA A 173 36.26 11.53 30.39
CA ALA A 173 35.67 11.67 29.07
C ALA A 173 35.89 13.12 28.61
N ASP A 174 35.94 13.33 27.31
CA ASP A 174 35.99 14.66 26.68
C ASP A 174 34.59 15.15 26.31
N TYR A 175 33.65 14.22 26.12
CA TYR A 175 32.25 14.48 25.78
C TYR A 175 31.29 13.65 26.64
N ALA A 176 30.15 14.25 27.00
CA ALA A 176 28.99 13.53 27.53
C ALA A 176 28.28 12.80 26.38
N ASN A 177 27.73 11.63 26.68
CA ASN A 177 27.23 10.72 25.64
C ASN A 177 25.80 10.25 25.94
N ILE A 178 24.89 10.42 24.97
CA ILE A 178 23.44 10.23 25.16
C ILE A 178 22.82 9.48 23.98
N HIS A 179 21.94 8.51 24.28
CA HIS A 179 20.97 7.97 23.33
C HIS A 179 19.68 8.79 23.40
N ALA A 180 19.50 9.71 22.46
CA ALA A 180 18.44 10.73 22.46
C ALA A 180 17.22 10.28 21.63
N TYR A 181 16.69 9.11 21.96
CA TYR A 181 15.49 8.60 21.33
C TYR A 181 14.21 9.17 21.98
N VAL A 182 13.17 9.37 21.18
CA VAL A 182 11.88 9.94 21.63
C VAL A 182 10.83 8.83 21.74
N TRP A 183 10.72 8.17 22.91
CA TRP A 183 9.93 6.92 23.09
C TRP A 183 8.47 7.12 23.53
N SER A 184 7.96 8.34 23.66
CA SER A 184 6.69 8.57 24.38
C SER A 184 5.77 9.64 23.78
N GLY A 185 5.38 9.51 22.51
CA GLY A 185 4.32 10.34 21.92
C GLY A 185 4.47 11.85 22.14
N ALA A 186 5.70 12.30 22.32
CA ALA A 186 6.09 13.67 22.58
C ALA A 186 6.73 14.19 21.31
N THR A 187 6.49 15.45 20.98
CA THR A 187 7.18 16.12 19.88
C THR A 187 8.69 16.18 20.19
N PRO A 188 9.57 16.19 19.17
CA PRO A 188 11.03 16.23 19.36
C PRO A 188 11.51 17.23 20.44
N ASN A 189 10.82 18.36 20.51
CA ASN A 189 11.11 19.49 21.37
C ASN A 189 10.86 19.28 22.88
N GLN A 190 9.94 18.38 23.30
CA GLN A 190 9.71 18.15 24.74
C GLN A 190 10.76 17.23 25.39
N VAL A 191 11.43 16.41 24.58
CA VAL A 191 12.38 15.39 25.05
C VAL A 191 13.82 15.92 24.97
N LEU A 192 14.21 16.56 23.86
CA LEU A 192 15.55 17.11 23.66
C LEU A 192 15.94 18.15 24.75
N LEU A 193 15.08 19.13 25.06
CA LEU A 193 15.39 20.19 26.03
C LEU A 193 15.37 19.75 27.51
N ASN A 194 14.69 18.64 27.82
CA ASN A 194 14.71 18.07 29.17
C ASN A 194 15.84 17.05 29.35
N ASP A 195 16.24 16.36 28.28
CA ASP A 195 17.34 15.38 28.30
C ASP A 195 18.72 16.03 28.15
N VAL A 196 18.83 17.19 27.48
CA VAL A 196 20.04 18.04 27.53
C VAL A 196 20.26 18.60 28.95
N LYS A 197 19.21 18.78 29.76
CA LYS A 197 19.37 19.02 31.21
C LYS A 197 19.85 17.77 31.96
N ILE A 198 19.61 16.57 31.44
CA ILE A 198 20.13 15.31 31.98
C ILE A 198 21.61 15.11 31.62
N ALA A 199 22.10 15.69 30.52
CA ALA A 199 23.55 15.83 30.27
C ALA A 199 24.30 16.55 31.40
N GLN A 200 23.60 17.45 32.13
CA GLN A 200 24.14 18.09 33.33
C GLN A 200 24.35 17.11 34.50
N TRP A 201 23.80 15.90 34.43
CA TRP A 201 23.96 14.84 35.44
C TRP A 201 25.04 13.80 35.09
N ASP A 202 25.30 13.54 33.80
CA ASP A 202 26.27 12.52 33.34
C ASP A 202 27.72 12.99 33.50
N ALA A 203 28.03 14.22 33.06
CA ALA A 203 29.39 14.75 33.09
C ALA A 203 29.43 16.29 33.14
N ALA A 204 28.63 16.87 34.04
CA ALA A 204 28.44 18.32 34.25
C ALA A 204 29.53 19.23 33.63
N GLY A 205 29.20 19.85 32.49
CA GLY A 205 30.04 20.84 31.81
C GLY A 205 30.80 20.35 30.58
N LEU A 206 30.75 19.07 30.23
CA LEU A 206 31.25 18.57 28.95
C LEU A 206 30.28 18.90 27.79
N PRO A 207 30.80 19.09 26.55
CA PRO A 207 29.97 19.11 25.35
C PRO A 207 29.25 17.77 25.16
N VAL A 208 28.08 17.79 24.51
CA VAL A 208 27.20 16.63 24.37
C VAL A 208 27.32 16.03 22.97
N ILE A 209 27.28 14.70 22.89
CA ILE A 209 27.16 13.92 21.66
C ILE A 209 25.89 13.07 21.76
N PHE A 210 25.14 12.99 20.65
CA PHE A 210 24.09 11.99 20.49
C PHE A 210 24.64 10.84 19.67
N THR A 211 24.93 9.73 20.31
CA THR A 211 25.48 8.53 19.66
C THR A 211 24.40 7.64 19.06
N GLU A 212 23.16 7.77 19.53
CA GLU A 212 22.01 7.16 18.88
C GLU A 212 20.78 8.06 19.00
N THR A 213 20.11 8.28 17.88
CA THR A 213 18.77 8.86 17.81
C THR A 213 18.12 8.45 16.50
N GLY A 214 16.81 8.25 16.49
CA GLY A 214 16.12 7.78 15.29
C GLY A 214 14.65 7.48 15.55
N TYR A 215 13.96 7.18 14.46
CA TYR A 215 12.54 6.85 14.43
C TYR A 215 12.34 5.65 13.50
N ASP A 216 11.63 4.63 13.96
CA ASP A 216 11.33 3.46 13.14
C ASP A 216 10.06 3.63 12.31
N THR A 217 9.96 2.84 11.26
CA THR A 217 8.81 2.83 10.34
C THR A 217 7.88 1.63 10.53
N MET A 218 8.00 0.91 11.65
CA MET A 218 7.20 -0.28 11.91
C MET A 218 5.76 0.11 12.26
N THR A 219 4.81 -0.30 11.40
CA THR A 219 3.39 -0.03 11.64
C THR A 219 2.92 -0.77 12.89
N GLY A 220 2.39 -0.01 13.87
CA GLY A 220 1.80 -0.58 15.09
C GLY A 220 2.78 -0.78 16.25
N ASP A 221 4.05 -0.41 16.12
CA ASP A 221 4.96 -0.37 17.26
C ASP A 221 4.42 0.62 18.33
N PRO A 222 4.24 0.20 19.60
CA PRO A 222 3.72 1.05 20.66
C PRO A 222 4.63 2.23 21.06
N MET A 223 5.92 2.25 20.69
CA MET A 223 6.91 3.20 21.22
C MET A 223 7.30 4.33 20.25
N SER A 224 7.54 4.06 18.96
CA SER A 224 8.09 5.04 18.00
C SER A 224 7.70 4.85 16.53
N GLY A 225 6.96 3.80 16.17
CA GLY A 225 6.57 3.53 14.78
C GLY A 225 5.76 4.65 14.12
N VAL A 226 6.34 5.26 13.07
CA VAL A 226 5.77 6.35 12.28
C VAL A 226 5.78 6.04 10.77
N ASP A 227 5.03 6.78 9.97
CA ASP A 227 5.19 6.68 8.52
C ASP A 227 6.50 7.35 8.04
N GLN A 228 6.92 7.07 6.81
CA GLN A 228 8.18 7.62 6.27
C GLN A 228 8.22 9.15 6.17
N THR A 229 7.06 9.81 6.06
CA THR A 229 6.99 11.29 6.02
C THR A 229 7.30 11.86 7.39
N VAL A 230 6.70 11.29 8.43
CA VAL A 230 6.96 11.68 9.82
C VAL A 230 8.39 11.32 10.22
N GLN A 231 8.91 10.15 9.81
CA GLN A 231 10.31 9.77 10.01
C GLN A 231 11.25 10.85 9.43
N ALA A 232 10.97 11.32 8.21
CA ALA A 232 11.78 12.35 7.55
C ALA A 232 11.71 13.69 8.29
N LYS A 233 10.50 14.20 8.59
CA LYS A 233 10.28 15.46 9.31
C LYS A 233 11.01 15.48 10.65
N TYR A 234 10.76 14.48 11.49
CA TYR A 234 11.31 14.44 12.85
C TYR A 234 12.84 14.28 12.86
N THR A 235 13.38 13.59 11.86
CA THR A 235 14.83 13.50 11.70
C THR A 235 15.44 14.86 11.34
N LEU A 236 14.83 15.62 10.41
CA LEU A 236 15.31 16.96 10.07
C LEU A 236 15.22 17.92 11.28
N ASP A 237 14.11 17.89 12.02
CA ASP A 237 13.94 18.66 13.24
C ASP A 237 15.01 18.31 14.28
N THR A 238 15.19 17.01 14.55
CA THR A 238 16.19 16.53 15.52
C THR A 238 17.59 17.00 15.18
N LEU A 239 17.98 16.95 13.90
CA LEU A 239 19.29 17.45 13.45
C LEU A 239 19.43 18.96 13.67
N MET A 240 18.39 19.74 13.36
CA MET A 240 18.42 21.20 13.55
C MET A 240 18.43 21.60 15.02
N ASP A 241 17.58 20.98 15.83
CA ASP A 241 17.48 21.24 17.26
C ASP A 241 18.77 20.85 17.98
N ALA A 242 19.29 19.64 17.72
CA ALA A 242 20.54 19.19 18.31
C ALA A 242 21.69 20.15 17.99
N PHE A 243 21.85 20.53 16.72
CA PHE A 243 22.91 21.43 16.31
C PHE A 243 22.74 22.85 16.89
N LYS A 244 21.52 23.38 16.88
CA LYS A 244 21.18 24.69 17.46
C LYS A 244 21.44 24.75 18.97
N ASP A 245 21.19 23.65 19.67
CA ASP A 245 21.44 23.53 21.12
C ASP A 245 22.90 23.17 21.46
N GLY A 246 23.77 23.05 20.45
CA GLY A 246 25.21 22.88 20.61
C GLY A 246 25.65 21.43 20.84
N VAL A 247 24.85 20.44 20.44
CA VAL A 247 25.29 19.05 20.33
C VAL A 247 26.38 18.97 19.27
N ALA A 248 27.53 18.39 19.63
CA ALA A 248 28.72 18.44 18.80
C ALA A 248 28.68 17.43 17.64
N GLN A 249 28.00 16.30 17.82
CA GLN A 249 27.79 15.26 16.81
C GLN A 249 26.47 14.52 17.09
N THR A 250 25.73 14.20 16.04
CA THR A 250 24.48 13.44 16.09
C THR A 250 24.55 12.25 15.14
N PHE A 251 24.52 11.05 15.69
CA PHE A 251 24.53 9.79 14.96
C PHE A 251 23.11 9.24 14.83
N LEU A 252 22.63 9.18 13.60
CA LEU A 252 21.31 8.63 13.29
C LEU A 252 21.34 7.09 13.34
N TYR A 253 20.39 6.49 14.05
CA TYR A 253 20.17 5.04 14.09
C TYR A 253 19.03 4.70 13.13
N GLU A 254 19.26 3.99 12.01
CA GLU A 254 20.55 3.48 11.49
C GLU A 254 20.60 3.55 9.95
N LEU A 255 21.74 3.16 9.33
CA LEU A 255 21.91 3.33 7.89
C LEU A 255 20.95 2.48 7.05
N PHE A 256 20.79 1.18 7.34
CA PHE A 256 19.95 0.26 6.58
C PHE A 256 18.89 -0.41 7.44
N ASP A 257 17.72 -0.67 6.85
CA ASP A 257 16.78 -1.63 7.42
C ASP A 257 17.40 -3.02 7.44
N GLU A 258 17.03 -3.78 8.46
CA GLU A 258 17.54 -5.12 8.65
C GLU A 258 16.79 -6.13 7.74
N ALA A 259 17.54 -6.95 6.98
CA ALA A 259 16.94 -7.92 6.05
C ALA A 259 16.22 -9.12 6.72
N SER A 260 16.40 -9.33 8.03
CA SER A 260 15.97 -10.55 8.72
C SER A 260 14.50 -10.58 9.17
N ASP A 261 13.73 -9.50 8.96
CA ASP A 261 12.34 -9.43 9.43
C ASP A 261 11.32 -9.16 8.30
N PRO A 262 10.99 -10.17 7.47
CA PRO A 262 10.00 -10.03 6.42
C PRO A 262 8.56 -9.83 6.94
N ASN A 263 8.33 -9.94 8.26
CA ASN A 263 7.00 -9.91 8.87
C ASN A 263 6.73 -8.65 9.70
N PHE A 264 7.64 -7.68 9.76
CA PHE A 264 7.49 -6.45 10.55
C PHE A 264 7.14 -6.75 12.02
N THR A 265 7.93 -7.62 12.66
CA THR A 265 7.75 -8.05 14.06
C THR A 265 8.83 -7.52 15.00
N ASN A 266 9.90 -6.95 14.47
CA ASN A 266 11.05 -6.40 15.18
C ASN A 266 11.23 -4.93 14.78
N LYS A 267 11.01 -4.01 15.72
CA LYS A 267 11.18 -2.57 15.47
C LYS A 267 12.61 -2.20 15.06
N GLU A 268 13.61 -2.95 15.56
CA GLU A 268 15.01 -2.73 15.23
C GLU A 268 15.25 -2.88 13.72
N ALA A 269 14.41 -3.67 13.01
CA ALA A 269 14.54 -3.87 11.58
C ALA A 269 14.09 -2.69 10.69
N HIS A 270 13.51 -1.63 11.27
CA HIS A 270 12.80 -0.59 10.53
C HIS A 270 13.26 0.86 10.81
N PHE A 271 14.40 1.02 11.49
CA PHE A 271 15.06 2.31 11.73
C PHE A 271 15.86 2.84 10.54
N GLY A 272 16.10 2.01 9.53
CA GLY A 272 16.97 2.32 8.40
C GLY A 272 16.61 3.59 7.66
N LEU A 273 17.61 4.42 7.36
CA LEU A 273 17.50 5.53 6.40
C LEU A 273 17.30 5.01 4.97
N PHE A 274 17.86 3.83 4.68
CA PHE A 274 17.72 3.10 3.43
C PHE A 274 17.02 1.76 3.70
N ASN A 275 16.37 1.21 2.68
CA ASN A 275 15.90 -0.18 2.73
C ASN A 275 17.10 -1.14 2.68
N ASN A 276 16.87 -2.42 3.00
CA ASN A 276 17.93 -3.46 3.00
C ASN A 276 18.60 -3.70 1.63
N ASP A 277 18.01 -3.22 0.53
CA ASP A 277 18.57 -3.26 -0.83
C ASP A 277 19.37 -2.00 -1.19
N GLY A 278 19.44 -1.04 -0.25
CA GLY A 278 20.09 0.26 -0.38
C GLY A 278 19.32 1.31 -1.16
N SER A 279 18.05 1.07 -1.47
CA SER A 279 17.18 2.15 -1.97
C SER A 279 16.89 3.18 -0.86
N PRO A 280 17.00 4.49 -1.13
CA PRO A 280 16.79 5.51 -0.12
C PRO A 280 15.31 5.59 0.27
N LYS A 281 15.03 5.66 1.58
CA LYS A 281 13.70 6.08 2.05
C LYS A 281 13.56 7.60 1.95
N LEU A 282 12.37 8.11 2.26
CA LEU A 282 12.10 9.54 2.25
C LEU A 282 13.05 10.31 3.19
N VAL A 283 13.36 9.77 4.37
CA VAL A 283 14.30 10.38 5.32
C VAL A 283 15.73 10.52 4.75
N ALA A 284 16.26 9.50 4.07
CA ALA A 284 17.58 9.61 3.42
C ALA A 284 17.59 10.68 2.33
N THR A 285 16.51 10.76 1.55
CA THR A 285 16.35 11.78 0.51
C THR A 285 16.26 13.19 1.11
N ALA A 286 15.54 13.34 2.22
CA ALA A 286 15.42 14.61 2.93
C ALA A 286 16.78 15.08 3.50
N ILE A 287 17.55 14.18 4.11
CA ILE A 287 18.91 14.46 4.62
C ILE A 287 19.84 14.82 3.45
N HIS A 288 19.80 14.07 2.34
CA HIS A 288 20.58 14.40 1.14
C HIS A 288 20.26 15.80 0.63
N ASN A 289 18.97 16.15 0.53
CA ASN A 289 18.55 17.46 0.06
C ASN A 289 19.06 18.56 1.00
N LEU A 290 18.86 18.39 2.31
CA LEU A 290 19.25 19.34 3.32
C LEU A 290 20.77 19.59 3.33
N THR A 291 21.56 18.53 3.38
CA THR A 291 23.03 18.61 3.36
C THR A 291 23.53 19.23 2.06
N THR A 292 22.88 18.94 0.93
CA THR A 292 23.20 19.56 -0.36
C THR A 292 22.92 21.06 -0.37
N ILE A 293 21.75 21.49 0.10
CA ILE A 293 21.35 22.91 0.16
C ILE A 293 22.29 23.71 1.08
N LEU A 294 22.60 23.13 2.25
CA LEU A 294 23.45 23.76 3.27
C LEU A 294 24.95 23.60 3.01
N SER A 295 25.35 22.79 2.03
CA SER A 295 26.75 22.57 1.71
C SER A 295 27.47 23.89 1.43
N ASP A 296 28.64 24.05 2.06
CA ASP A 296 29.51 25.20 1.83
C ASP A 296 30.73 24.77 0.99
N PRO A 297 30.78 25.13 -0.30
CA PRO A 297 31.90 24.75 -1.16
C PRO A 297 33.23 25.42 -0.77
N ASN A 298 33.22 26.41 0.13
CA ASN A 298 34.41 27.14 0.58
C ASN A 298 34.73 26.88 2.06
N ALA A 299 34.22 25.79 2.64
CA ALA A 299 34.42 25.38 4.03
C ALA A 299 35.90 25.32 4.50
N SER A 300 36.86 25.30 3.56
CA SER A 300 38.29 25.27 3.87
C SER A 300 38.91 26.65 4.16
N GLN A 301 38.15 27.75 4.05
CA GLN A 301 38.64 29.12 4.30
C GLN A 301 38.44 29.54 5.77
N PRO A 302 39.11 30.58 6.29
CA PRO A 302 38.82 31.09 7.63
C PRO A 302 37.41 31.69 7.72
N PHE A 303 36.58 31.21 8.65
CA PHE A 303 35.27 31.77 8.94
C PHE A 303 35.37 33.10 9.69
N THR A 304 34.69 34.14 9.20
CA THR A 304 34.52 35.42 9.92
C THR A 304 33.04 35.79 9.91
N PRO A 305 32.33 35.73 11.05
CA PRO A 305 30.91 36.06 11.10
C PRO A 305 30.61 37.46 10.56
N GLY A 306 29.66 37.55 9.64
CA GLY A 306 29.13 38.80 9.11
C GLY A 306 28.15 39.45 10.08
N GLY A 307 28.18 40.78 10.19
CA GLY A 307 27.19 41.55 10.96
C GLY A 307 25.84 41.65 10.25
N LEU A 308 25.25 40.51 9.88
CA LEU A 308 23.98 40.45 9.16
C LEU A 308 22.82 40.88 10.07
N ALA A 309 22.07 41.89 9.64
CA ALA A 309 20.85 42.31 10.30
C ALA A 309 19.64 41.72 9.56
N TYR A 310 18.88 40.85 10.21
CA TYR A 310 17.54 40.46 9.79
C TYR A 310 16.60 40.55 11.00
N SER A 311 15.30 40.64 10.75
CA SER A 311 14.29 40.51 11.80
C SER A 311 13.09 39.72 11.30
N LEU A 312 12.56 38.86 12.17
CA LEU A 312 11.35 38.10 11.89
C LEU A 312 10.16 38.74 12.59
N ASP A 313 9.12 39.06 11.83
CA ASP A 313 7.82 39.45 12.37
C ASP A 313 6.84 38.28 12.25
N ASN A 314 5.88 38.23 13.18
CA ASN A 314 4.83 37.21 13.25
C ASN A 314 5.32 35.76 13.47
N MET A 315 6.54 35.57 13.98
CA MET A 315 7.00 34.25 14.45
C MET A 315 6.10 33.73 15.58
N PRO A 316 5.49 32.54 15.44
CA PRO A 316 4.86 31.83 16.54
C PRO A 316 5.84 31.59 17.69
N SER A 317 5.33 31.47 18.93
CA SER A 317 6.18 31.17 20.09
C SER A 317 6.77 29.75 20.08
N SER A 318 6.21 28.86 19.26
CA SER A 318 6.68 27.50 19.01
C SER A 318 7.64 27.43 17.82
N ALA A 319 7.90 28.53 17.12
CA ALA A 319 8.76 28.49 15.96
C ALA A 319 10.22 28.70 16.32
N SER A 320 11.07 27.95 15.64
CA SER A 320 12.52 28.00 15.76
C SER A 320 13.15 28.61 14.53
N GLN A 321 14.38 29.09 14.73
CA GLN A 321 15.19 29.65 13.66
C GLN A 321 16.68 29.41 13.92
N MET A 322 17.45 29.40 12.85
CA MET A 322 18.91 29.34 12.88
C MET A 322 19.51 30.14 11.72
N LEU A 323 20.62 30.83 11.98
CA LEU A 323 21.38 31.53 10.95
C LEU A 323 22.69 30.77 10.70
N LEU A 324 22.81 30.22 9.50
CA LEU A 324 24.02 29.54 9.02
C LEU A 324 24.72 30.45 8.01
N GLU A 325 25.98 30.81 8.28
CA GLU A 325 26.77 31.59 7.34
C GLU A 325 27.76 30.70 6.59
N LYS A 326 27.90 30.98 5.29
CA LYS A 326 28.84 30.33 4.39
C LYS A 326 30.09 31.19 4.22
N HIS A 327 31.22 30.55 3.97
CA HIS A 327 32.54 31.17 3.80
C HIS A 327 32.63 32.09 2.57
N ASN A 328 31.67 32.03 1.66
CA ASN A 328 31.54 32.96 0.52
C ASN A 328 30.77 34.25 0.87
N GLY A 329 30.34 34.44 2.13
CA GLY A 329 29.58 35.60 2.59
C GLY A 329 28.08 35.54 2.28
N THR A 330 27.57 34.41 1.76
CA THR A 330 26.14 34.12 1.73
C THR A 330 25.69 33.50 3.05
N PHE A 331 24.39 33.49 3.30
CA PHE A 331 23.85 32.87 4.50
C PHE A 331 22.55 32.15 4.20
N ASP A 332 22.25 31.16 5.02
CA ASP A 332 21.02 30.41 5.03
C ASP A 332 20.31 30.67 6.36
N LEU A 333 19.13 31.28 6.29
CA LEU A 333 18.22 31.40 7.43
C LEU A 333 17.31 30.17 7.41
N VAL A 334 17.43 29.30 8.42
CA VAL A 334 16.59 28.13 8.59
C VAL A 334 15.45 28.48 9.54
N VAL A 335 14.21 28.14 9.17
CA VAL A 335 13.00 28.40 9.99
C VAL A 335 12.06 27.20 9.96
N TRP A 336 11.46 26.89 11.11
CA TRP A 336 10.44 25.83 11.25
C TRP A 336 9.54 26.14 12.44
N ASP A 337 8.35 25.55 12.46
CA ASP A 337 7.44 25.61 13.60
C ASP A 337 7.39 24.27 14.31
N GLU A 338 7.77 24.27 15.59
CA GLU A 338 7.80 23.07 16.43
C GLU A 338 6.39 22.69 16.92
N HIS A 339 5.36 23.39 16.45
CA HIS A 339 3.94 23.10 16.72
C HIS A 339 3.45 21.89 15.91
N VAL A 340 3.98 20.72 16.22
CA VAL A 340 3.38 19.48 15.76
C VAL A 340 2.16 19.20 16.64
N ILE A 341 0.95 19.29 16.09
CA ILE A 341 -0.22 18.72 16.76
C ILE A 341 -0.15 17.21 16.54
N TRP A 342 0.62 16.53 17.39
CA TRP A 342 0.70 15.08 17.43
C TRP A 342 -0.49 14.52 18.20
N ASP A 343 -1.26 13.60 17.60
CA ASP A 343 -2.25 12.83 18.35
C ASP A 343 -1.57 11.55 18.88
N PRO A 344 -1.29 11.46 20.19
CA PRO A 344 -0.61 10.30 20.77
C PRO A 344 -1.44 9.01 20.69
N ASN A 345 -2.75 9.10 20.46
CA ASN A 345 -3.62 7.93 20.28
C ASN A 345 -3.64 7.45 18.83
N LEU A 346 -3.60 8.39 17.87
CA LEU A 346 -3.63 8.08 16.44
C LEU A 346 -2.24 7.89 15.83
N LYS A 347 -1.18 8.24 16.56
CA LYS A 347 0.21 8.18 16.11
C LYS A 347 0.46 8.86 14.78
N LYS A 348 -0.16 10.04 14.61
CA LYS A 348 -0.05 10.86 13.41
C LYS A 348 -0.24 12.32 13.74
N GLU A 349 0.19 13.16 12.81
CA GLU A 349 -0.07 14.59 12.82
C GLU A 349 -1.55 14.86 12.49
N ILE A 350 -2.15 15.85 13.16
CA ILE A 350 -3.54 16.25 12.91
C ILE A 350 -3.69 17.64 12.29
N ALA A 351 -2.63 18.45 12.22
CA ALA A 351 -2.55 19.66 11.39
C ALA A 351 -1.09 20.15 11.25
N SER A 352 -0.75 20.69 10.08
CA SER A 352 0.45 21.50 9.91
C SER A 352 0.18 22.97 10.30
N PRO A 353 1.18 23.69 10.83
CA PRO A 353 1.04 25.10 11.17
C PRO A 353 0.73 25.95 9.91
N THR A 354 -0.14 26.95 10.05
CA THR A 354 -0.56 27.85 8.97
C THR A 354 0.01 29.26 9.13
N SER A 355 1.09 29.38 9.91
CA SER A 355 1.64 30.68 10.31
C SER A 355 2.56 31.24 9.24
N ASP A 356 2.20 32.41 8.70
CA ASP A 356 3.07 33.18 7.82
C ASP A 356 4.05 34.04 8.61
N VAL A 357 5.34 33.79 8.40
CA VAL A 357 6.42 34.61 8.94
C VAL A 357 6.87 35.63 7.93
N THR A 358 7.14 36.83 8.44
CA THR A 358 7.69 37.90 7.64
C THR A 358 9.17 38.05 7.93
N VAL A 359 10.01 37.79 6.94
CA VAL A 359 11.46 37.95 7.02
C VAL A 359 11.82 39.33 6.51
N ASN A 360 12.31 40.21 7.38
CA ASN A 360 12.83 41.53 7.01
C ASN A 360 14.35 41.45 6.92
N LEU A 361 14.89 41.71 5.73
CA LEU A 361 16.32 41.73 5.46
C LEU A 361 16.82 43.17 5.66
N GLY A 362 17.93 43.36 6.39
CA GLY A 362 18.47 44.68 6.73
C GLY A 362 18.91 45.52 5.52
N LYS A 363 18.91 44.93 4.32
CA LYS A 363 19.09 45.59 3.02
C LYS A 363 18.33 44.80 1.93
N SER A 364 18.27 45.35 0.73
CA SER A 364 17.79 44.62 -0.45
C SER A 364 18.87 43.68 -0.97
N TYR A 365 18.47 42.45 -1.33
CA TYR A 365 19.31 41.43 -1.94
C TYR A 365 18.84 41.13 -3.36
N GLY A 366 19.81 40.86 -4.25
CA GLY A 366 19.52 40.61 -5.67
C GLY A 366 18.66 39.37 -5.89
N VAL A 367 18.92 38.29 -5.14
CA VAL A 367 18.13 37.06 -5.17
C VAL A 367 18.08 36.39 -3.79
N VAL A 368 16.94 35.80 -3.46
CA VAL A 368 16.70 34.96 -2.28
C VAL A 368 15.98 33.71 -2.75
N TYR A 369 16.45 32.55 -2.30
CA TYR A 369 15.88 31.25 -2.61
C TYR A 369 15.29 30.62 -1.35
N VAL A 370 14.12 30.01 -1.45
CA VAL A 370 13.52 29.21 -0.36
C VAL A 370 13.48 27.77 -0.81
N TYR A 371 14.02 26.88 0.01
CA TYR A 371 14.07 25.44 -0.22
C TYR A 371 13.28 24.71 0.86
N ASP A 372 12.65 23.62 0.44
CA ASP A 372 12.05 22.62 1.31
C ASP A 372 12.81 21.30 1.08
N PRO A 373 13.62 20.84 2.06
CA PRO A 373 14.37 19.60 1.95
C PRO A 373 13.52 18.34 1.79
N LEU A 374 12.23 18.34 2.17
CA LEU A 374 11.33 17.21 1.89
C LEU A 374 10.89 17.18 0.42
N VAL A 375 10.85 18.33 -0.25
CA VAL A 375 10.46 18.45 -1.66
C VAL A 375 11.62 18.18 -2.59
N GLY A 376 12.82 18.70 -2.29
CA GLY A 376 13.99 18.53 -3.15
C GLY A 376 15.10 19.55 -2.92
N THR A 377 16.13 19.47 -3.76
CA THR A 377 17.24 20.46 -3.81
C THR A 377 16.95 21.69 -4.68
N SER A 378 15.78 21.74 -5.32
CA SER A 378 15.35 22.90 -6.09
C SER A 378 14.56 23.87 -5.21
N PRO A 379 14.72 25.20 -5.40
CA PRO A 379 13.99 26.15 -4.60
C PRO A 379 12.49 26.07 -4.90
N ILE A 380 11.68 26.04 -3.84
CA ILE A 380 10.22 26.13 -3.91
C ILE A 380 9.73 27.58 -4.13
N ALA A 381 10.59 28.56 -3.84
CA ALA A 381 10.33 29.96 -4.16
C ALA A 381 11.63 30.74 -4.45
N ILE A 382 11.53 31.72 -5.33
CA ILE A 382 12.64 32.62 -5.71
C ILE A 382 12.14 34.06 -5.65
N TYR A 383 12.84 34.90 -4.90
CA TYR A 383 12.53 36.33 -4.76
C TYR A 383 13.70 37.14 -5.31
N THR A 384 13.42 38.18 -6.10
CA THR A 384 14.45 39.05 -6.67
C THR A 384 14.33 40.48 -6.18
N ASN A 385 15.44 41.13 -5.89
CA ASN A 385 15.50 42.53 -5.44
C ASN A 385 14.62 42.81 -4.21
N VAL A 386 14.55 41.87 -3.28
CA VAL A 386 13.71 41.96 -2.08
C VAL A 386 14.53 42.38 -0.86
N SER A 387 13.93 43.21 -0.01
CA SER A 387 14.40 43.44 1.37
C SER A 387 13.44 42.82 2.39
N LYS A 388 12.39 42.14 1.92
CA LYS A 388 11.32 41.59 2.73
C LYS A 388 10.64 40.46 1.96
N LEU A 389 10.34 39.35 2.64
CA LEU A 389 9.58 38.24 2.08
C LEU A 389 8.65 37.62 3.13
N HIS A 390 7.61 36.95 2.65
CA HIS A 390 6.68 36.16 3.46
C HIS A 390 6.96 34.68 3.20
N VAL A 391 7.09 33.90 4.28
CA VAL A 391 7.36 32.47 4.25
C VAL A 391 6.33 31.79 5.14
N ALA A 392 5.55 30.87 4.56
CA ALA A 392 4.68 29.99 5.31
C ALA A 392 5.56 28.99 6.07
N LEU A 393 5.48 28.97 7.40
CA LEU A 393 6.23 27.98 8.18
C LEU A 393 5.66 26.59 7.96
N THR A 394 6.55 25.61 8.00
CA THR A 394 6.24 24.19 8.00
C THR A 394 6.58 23.57 9.36
N ASP A 395 6.11 22.35 9.57
CA ASP A 395 6.43 21.48 10.71
C ASP A 395 7.81 20.80 10.60
N HIS A 396 8.67 21.33 9.75
CA HIS A 396 10.03 20.86 9.50
C HIS A 396 10.88 22.02 8.92
N PRO A 397 12.22 21.90 8.85
CA PRO A 397 13.11 23.00 8.47
C PRO A 397 12.96 23.45 7.01
N LEU A 398 12.63 24.74 6.80
CA LEU A 398 12.80 25.43 5.52
C LEU A 398 14.12 26.19 5.52
N VAL A 399 14.79 26.21 4.35
CA VAL A 399 16.06 26.93 4.19
C VAL A 399 15.87 28.15 3.29
N ILE A 400 16.13 29.34 3.82
CA ILE A 400 16.08 30.62 3.11
C ILE A 400 17.51 31.06 2.81
N GLN A 401 17.97 30.78 1.59
CA GLN A 401 19.30 31.16 1.14
C GLN A 401 19.31 32.59 0.61
N VAL A 402 20.19 33.42 1.15
CA VAL A 402 20.30 34.84 0.82
C VAL A 402 21.70 35.14 0.29
N GLY A 403 21.79 35.74 -0.90
CA GLY A 403 23.05 36.11 -1.53
C GLY A 403 22.98 37.32 -2.44
N ASP A 404 24.11 38.02 -2.61
CA ASP A 404 24.26 39.19 -3.51
C ASP A 404 24.58 38.78 -4.97
N GLY A 405 24.45 37.49 -5.32
CA GLY A 405 24.92 36.89 -6.58
C GLY A 405 24.20 37.39 -7.85
N SER A 406 25.01 37.79 -8.83
CA SER A 406 24.65 38.14 -10.21
C SER A 406 23.98 36.97 -10.95
N VAL A 407 22.83 37.24 -11.58
CA VAL A 407 22.20 36.37 -12.57
C VAL A 407 23.20 36.05 -13.70
N THR A 408 23.78 34.85 -13.73
CA THR A 408 24.48 34.37 -14.93
C THR A 408 23.44 33.98 -15.97
N SER A 409 23.45 34.73 -17.05
CA SER A 409 22.61 34.65 -18.25
C SER A 409 22.37 33.23 -18.77
N GLY A 410 21.22 32.65 -18.40
CA GLY A 410 20.42 31.79 -19.27
C GLY A 410 19.20 32.61 -19.69
N THR A 411 18.91 32.63 -21.00
CA THR A 411 17.96 33.53 -21.66
C THR A 411 16.68 33.83 -20.89
N SER A 412 16.51 35.10 -20.52
CA SER A 412 15.29 35.69 -19.98
C SER A 412 14.15 35.64 -21.02
N SER A 413 13.07 34.92 -20.72
CA SER A 413 11.74 35.43 -21.06
C SER A 413 11.25 36.25 -19.89
N ALA A 414 10.79 37.48 -20.13
CA ALA A 414 10.15 38.29 -19.11
C ALA A 414 8.93 37.53 -18.52
N GLY A 415 9.03 37.05 -17.28
CA GLY A 415 7.87 36.67 -16.46
C GLY A 415 7.57 37.83 -15.52
N THR A 416 6.48 38.58 -15.71
CA THR A 416 5.14 38.35 -15.12
C THR A 416 5.19 38.13 -13.61
N VAL A 417 4.38 38.91 -12.90
CA VAL A 417 4.06 38.78 -11.47
C VAL A 417 3.99 37.29 -11.10
N ALA A 418 4.62 36.89 -9.98
CA ALA A 418 4.57 35.51 -9.50
C ALA A 418 3.11 35.04 -9.47
N ASP A 419 2.84 33.95 -10.18
CA ASP A 419 1.51 33.37 -10.20
C ASP A 419 1.25 32.75 -8.84
N THR A 420 0.37 33.36 -8.07
CA THR A 420 -0.12 32.82 -6.79
C THR A 420 -1.52 32.22 -6.95
N THR A 421 -2.00 32.11 -8.18
CA THR A 421 -3.35 31.62 -8.46
C THR A 421 -3.25 30.13 -8.61
N ALA A 422 -3.80 29.38 -7.65
CA ALA A 422 -3.94 27.95 -7.82
C ALA A 422 -4.69 27.62 -9.12
N PRO A 423 -4.24 26.58 -9.86
CA PRO A 423 -4.98 26.09 -11.02
C PRO A 423 -6.38 25.67 -10.60
N ALA A 424 -7.31 25.65 -11.56
CA ALA A 424 -8.62 25.06 -11.31
C ALA A 424 -8.46 23.57 -10.93
N ALA A 425 -9.38 23.05 -10.11
CA ALA A 425 -9.40 21.62 -9.77
C ALA A 425 -9.38 20.79 -11.06
N PRO A 426 -8.54 19.75 -11.16
CA PRO A 426 -8.53 18.89 -12.32
C PRO A 426 -9.86 18.12 -12.39
N SER A 427 -10.21 17.64 -13.58
CA SER A 427 -11.27 16.65 -13.75
C SER A 427 -10.64 15.26 -13.86
N ILE A 428 -11.34 14.25 -13.33
CA ILE A 428 -11.14 12.85 -13.70
C ILE A 428 -12.41 12.44 -14.42
N ALA A 429 -12.36 12.37 -15.75
CA ALA A 429 -13.54 12.25 -16.58
C ALA A 429 -13.92 10.78 -16.84
N THR A 430 -12.92 9.92 -17.05
CA THR A 430 -13.12 8.53 -17.43
C THR A 430 -12.02 7.64 -16.85
N PHE A 431 -12.33 6.36 -16.71
CA PHE A 431 -11.33 5.31 -16.53
C PHE A 431 -11.49 4.26 -17.64
N SER A 432 -10.44 3.50 -17.90
CA SER A 432 -10.47 2.42 -18.88
C SER A 432 -9.53 1.28 -18.47
N PRO A 433 -9.89 0.01 -18.71
CA PRO A 433 -11.16 -0.43 -19.28
C PRO A 433 -12.31 -0.36 -18.27
N ASP A 434 -13.48 0.03 -18.75
CA ASP A 434 -14.75 0.04 -18.01
C ASP A 434 -15.48 -1.31 -18.19
N SER A 435 -16.59 -1.51 -17.47
CA SER A 435 -17.52 -2.61 -17.72
C SER A 435 -18.17 -2.48 -19.11
N SER A 436 -19.11 -3.38 -19.42
CA SER A 436 -19.94 -3.24 -20.62
C SER A 436 -20.94 -2.06 -20.58
N VAL A 437 -21.08 -1.40 -19.42
CA VAL A 437 -21.99 -0.27 -19.19
C VAL A 437 -21.17 0.96 -18.84
N ALA A 438 -21.03 1.87 -19.80
CA ALA A 438 -20.20 3.06 -19.62
C ALA A 438 -20.67 3.94 -18.45
N GLY A 439 -19.76 4.22 -17.52
CA GLY A 439 -19.97 5.15 -16.41
C GLY A 439 -20.77 4.61 -15.23
N ASP A 440 -20.95 3.28 -15.13
CA ASP A 440 -21.48 2.64 -13.92
C ASP A 440 -20.46 2.63 -12.76
N GLY A 441 -19.18 2.89 -13.07
CA GLY A 441 -18.10 2.91 -12.10
C GLY A 441 -17.67 1.52 -11.68
N ILE A 442 -17.81 0.50 -12.53
CA ILE A 442 -17.46 -0.89 -12.21
C ILE A 442 -16.52 -1.44 -13.27
N THR A 443 -15.57 -2.29 -12.90
CA THR A 443 -14.69 -2.95 -13.88
C THR A 443 -14.11 -4.25 -13.38
N LYS A 444 -13.85 -5.15 -14.32
CA LYS A 444 -13.11 -6.39 -14.09
C LYS A 444 -11.61 -6.30 -14.29
N ALA A 445 -11.09 -5.12 -14.63
CA ALA A 445 -9.67 -4.88 -14.70
C ALA A 445 -9.15 -4.33 -13.38
N ASN A 446 -7.99 -4.81 -12.95
CA ASN A 446 -7.29 -4.29 -11.77
C ASN A 446 -6.14 -3.34 -12.13
N GLN A 447 -5.99 -2.97 -13.39
CA GLN A 447 -5.06 -1.92 -13.83
C GLN A 447 -5.83 -0.99 -14.76
N LEU A 448 -5.97 0.26 -14.34
CA LEU A 448 -6.82 1.24 -14.98
C LEU A 448 -5.98 2.37 -15.58
N THR A 449 -6.49 2.98 -16.63
CA THR A 449 -6.03 4.26 -17.14
C THR A 449 -7.09 5.31 -16.79
N LEU A 450 -6.77 6.19 -15.86
CA LEU A 450 -7.57 7.36 -15.56
C LEU A 450 -7.24 8.45 -16.57
N ALA A 451 -8.25 9.18 -17.04
CA ALA A 451 -8.04 10.30 -17.95
C ALA A 451 -8.93 11.48 -17.55
N GLY A 452 -8.43 12.68 -17.80
CA GLY A 452 -9.13 13.90 -17.44
C GLY A 452 -8.47 15.14 -17.99
N THR A 453 -8.91 16.29 -17.47
CA THR A 453 -8.41 17.60 -17.88
C THR A 453 -7.89 18.40 -16.70
N ALA A 454 -6.93 19.26 -16.95
CA ALA A 454 -6.34 20.16 -15.97
C ALA A 454 -5.70 21.35 -16.70
N GLU A 455 -5.09 22.28 -15.96
CA GLU A 455 -4.35 23.37 -16.58
C GLU A 455 -3.20 22.85 -17.46
N ALA A 456 -3.10 23.33 -18.71
CA ALA A 456 -2.09 22.84 -19.65
C ALA A 456 -0.66 23.08 -19.13
N GLY A 457 0.18 22.06 -19.19
CA GLY A 457 1.56 22.13 -18.67
C GLY A 457 1.70 21.98 -17.15
N SER A 458 0.59 21.87 -16.41
CA SER A 458 0.59 21.48 -14.99
C SER A 458 0.85 19.98 -14.81
N LYS A 459 0.88 19.51 -13.56
CA LYS A 459 0.84 18.09 -13.20
C LYS A 459 -0.40 17.80 -12.36
N VAL A 460 -0.93 16.58 -12.42
CA VAL A 460 -2.01 16.10 -11.56
C VAL A 460 -1.45 15.07 -10.60
N LEU A 461 -1.56 15.33 -9.29
CA LEU A 461 -1.37 14.34 -8.24
C LEU A 461 -2.64 13.49 -8.17
N VAL A 462 -2.51 12.17 -8.27
CA VAL A 462 -3.66 11.25 -8.27
C VAL A 462 -3.68 10.49 -6.94
N PHE A 463 -4.84 10.47 -6.30
CA PHE A 463 -5.07 9.80 -5.03
C PHE A 463 -6.13 8.72 -5.17
N ASP A 464 -6.00 7.65 -4.38
CA ASP A 464 -7.06 6.68 -4.10
C ASP A 464 -7.37 6.75 -2.59
N GLY A 465 -8.56 7.27 -2.27
CA GLY A 465 -8.86 7.70 -0.91
C GLY A 465 -7.91 8.80 -0.45
N ALA A 466 -7.17 8.57 0.63
CA ALA A 466 -6.16 9.51 1.16
C ALA A 466 -4.73 9.24 0.65
N THR A 467 -4.51 8.13 -0.05
CA THR A 467 -3.17 7.70 -0.48
C THR A 467 -2.87 8.23 -1.87
N GLN A 468 -1.74 8.92 -2.05
CA GLN A 468 -1.29 9.31 -3.37
C GLN A 468 -0.78 8.06 -4.12
N VAL A 469 -1.39 7.75 -5.26
CA VAL A 469 -1.05 6.58 -6.09
C VAL A 469 -0.15 6.93 -7.26
N GLY A 470 0.00 8.21 -7.58
CA GLY A 470 0.99 8.66 -8.56
C GLY A 470 0.81 10.10 -9.03
N THR A 471 1.47 10.43 -10.14
CA THR A 471 1.38 11.75 -10.78
C THR A 471 1.29 11.61 -12.30
N ALA A 472 0.58 12.52 -12.95
CA ALA A 472 0.46 12.60 -14.40
C ALA A 472 0.74 14.02 -14.90
N THR A 473 1.46 14.14 -16.02
CA THR A 473 1.69 15.44 -16.67
C THR A 473 0.50 15.81 -17.54
N VAL A 474 0.15 17.10 -17.56
CA VAL A 474 -0.93 17.63 -18.41
C VAL A 474 -0.33 18.16 -19.71
N ASP A 475 -0.85 17.67 -20.83
CA ASP A 475 -0.39 18.06 -22.15
C ASP A 475 -0.74 19.53 -22.48
N ALA A 476 -0.20 20.04 -23.60
CA ALA A 476 -0.45 21.41 -24.04
C ALA A 476 -1.92 21.70 -24.42
N SER A 477 -2.75 20.66 -24.57
CA SER A 477 -4.19 20.75 -24.82
C SER A 477 -5.03 20.63 -23.54
N GLY A 478 -4.39 20.50 -22.36
CA GLY A 478 -5.05 20.39 -21.07
C GLY A 478 -5.49 18.97 -20.71
N ASN A 479 -5.06 17.94 -21.44
CA ASN A 479 -5.43 16.54 -21.17
C ASN A 479 -4.32 15.82 -20.40
N TRP A 480 -4.69 14.89 -19.53
CA TRP A 480 -3.75 14.01 -18.86
C TRP A 480 -4.29 12.58 -18.79
N SER A 481 -3.37 11.62 -18.68
CA SER A 481 -3.70 10.23 -18.39
C SER A 481 -2.77 9.65 -17.33
N PHE A 482 -3.29 8.79 -16.48
CA PHE A 482 -2.55 8.09 -15.43
C PHE A 482 -2.86 6.60 -15.48
N ALA A 483 -1.83 5.76 -15.62
CA ALA A 483 -1.97 4.32 -15.46
C ALA A 483 -1.77 3.95 -13.98
N THR A 484 -2.77 3.31 -13.38
CA THR A 484 -2.68 2.83 -12.00
C THR A 484 -1.72 1.66 -11.88
N GLY A 485 -1.23 1.40 -10.66
CA GLY A 485 -0.72 0.09 -10.30
C GLY A 485 -1.82 -0.97 -10.28
N THR A 486 -1.47 -2.18 -9.79
CA THR A 486 -2.46 -3.24 -9.57
C THR A 486 -3.33 -2.90 -8.36
N LEU A 487 -4.62 -2.76 -8.60
CA LEU A 487 -5.65 -2.51 -7.60
C LEU A 487 -6.16 -3.85 -7.02
N VAL A 488 -6.61 -3.81 -5.78
CA VAL A 488 -7.31 -4.93 -5.15
C VAL A 488 -8.79 -4.90 -5.52
N ASP A 489 -9.52 -6.00 -5.40
CA ASP A 489 -10.98 -5.95 -5.55
C ASP A 489 -11.59 -5.10 -4.42
N GLY A 490 -12.61 -4.31 -4.77
CA GLY A 490 -13.30 -3.42 -3.84
C GLY A 490 -13.55 -2.03 -4.39
N ALA A 491 -13.99 -1.13 -3.51
CA ALA A 491 -14.28 0.25 -3.84
C ALA A 491 -13.01 1.12 -3.77
N HIS A 492 -12.77 1.89 -4.82
CA HIS A 492 -11.71 2.88 -4.98
C HIS A 492 -12.32 4.25 -5.20
N VAL A 493 -11.68 5.27 -4.64
CA VAL A 493 -12.18 6.66 -4.68
C VAL A 493 -11.06 7.54 -5.22
N PHE A 494 -11.04 7.72 -6.54
CA PHE A 494 -10.00 8.49 -7.19
C PHE A 494 -10.27 9.99 -7.12
N THR A 495 -9.29 10.77 -6.67
CA THR A 495 -9.30 12.24 -6.72
C THR A 495 -7.99 12.77 -7.29
N GLY A 496 -8.03 13.99 -7.84
CA GLY A 496 -6.88 14.65 -8.43
C GLY A 496 -6.65 16.04 -7.87
N GLN A 497 -5.40 16.47 -7.75
CA GLN A 497 -5.02 17.87 -7.49
C GLN A 497 -4.04 18.33 -8.56
N ALA A 498 -4.32 19.47 -9.20
CA ALA A 498 -3.45 20.06 -10.20
C ALA A 498 -2.38 20.92 -9.52
N VAL A 499 -1.16 20.86 -10.04
CA VAL A 499 0.01 21.63 -9.59
C VAL A 499 0.55 22.36 -10.80
N ASP A 500 0.38 23.68 -10.85
CA ASP A 500 0.84 24.50 -11.97
C ASP A 500 2.37 24.60 -12.03
N ALA A 501 2.90 25.29 -13.05
CA ALA A 501 4.34 25.47 -13.23
C ALA A 501 4.99 26.32 -12.12
N ALA A 502 4.20 27.11 -11.39
CA ALA A 502 4.64 27.91 -10.25
C ALA A 502 4.55 27.14 -8.92
N GLY A 503 3.97 25.93 -8.91
CA GLY A 503 3.81 25.07 -7.75
C GLY A 503 2.52 25.29 -6.96
N ASN A 504 1.59 26.13 -7.42
CA ASN A 504 0.31 26.30 -6.72
C ASN A 504 -0.54 25.04 -6.90
N ILE A 505 -1.17 24.57 -5.81
CA ILE A 505 -1.97 23.35 -5.79
C ILE A 505 -3.46 23.71 -5.79
N SER A 506 -4.23 23.09 -6.69
CA SER A 506 -5.68 23.24 -6.72
C SER A 506 -6.36 22.59 -5.51
N VAL A 507 -7.62 22.96 -5.28
CA VAL A 507 -8.53 22.07 -4.51
C VAL A 507 -8.67 20.71 -5.22
N ALA A 508 -9.02 19.67 -4.46
CA ALA A 508 -9.23 18.33 -5.03
C ALA A 508 -10.40 18.32 -6.03
N SER A 509 -10.29 17.45 -7.04
CA SER A 509 -11.36 17.15 -7.98
C SER A 509 -12.59 16.55 -7.29
N SER A 510 -13.71 16.50 -8.00
CA SER A 510 -14.78 15.56 -7.64
C SER A 510 -14.24 14.13 -7.64
N ALA A 511 -14.72 13.30 -6.71
CA ALA A 511 -14.33 11.90 -6.63
C ALA A 511 -14.89 11.08 -7.80
N LEU A 512 -14.03 10.28 -8.43
CA LEU A 512 -14.40 9.20 -9.33
C LEU A 512 -14.43 7.90 -8.52
N ASN A 513 -15.62 7.37 -8.25
CA ASN A 513 -15.79 6.10 -7.57
C ASN A 513 -15.68 4.96 -8.58
N VAL A 514 -14.83 3.98 -8.31
CA VAL A 514 -14.64 2.79 -9.14
C VAL A 514 -14.68 1.54 -8.26
N ALA A 515 -15.47 0.55 -8.62
CA ALA A 515 -15.47 -0.77 -8.01
C ALA A 515 -14.70 -1.74 -8.91
N VAL A 516 -13.57 -2.24 -8.42
CA VAL A 516 -12.80 -3.30 -9.08
C VAL A 516 -13.34 -4.64 -8.60
N ASP A 517 -13.71 -5.50 -9.55
CA ASP A 517 -14.18 -6.85 -9.27
C ASP A 517 -13.66 -7.80 -10.35
N THR A 518 -12.57 -8.49 -10.03
CA THR A 518 -11.91 -9.44 -10.93
C THR A 518 -12.47 -10.88 -10.83
N VAL A 519 -13.44 -11.11 -9.95
CA VAL A 519 -13.91 -12.46 -9.62
C VAL A 519 -15.09 -12.85 -10.49
N ALA A 520 -14.96 -13.97 -11.20
CA ALA A 520 -16.09 -14.50 -11.95
C ALA A 520 -17.19 -15.10 -11.05
N PRO A 521 -18.47 -14.98 -11.42
CA PRO A 521 -19.54 -15.70 -10.77
C PRO A 521 -19.30 -17.21 -10.79
N ASN A 522 -19.91 -17.92 -9.84
CA ASN A 522 -20.08 -19.36 -9.97
C ASN A 522 -20.94 -19.70 -11.20
N ALA A 523 -20.73 -20.89 -11.78
CA ALA A 523 -21.58 -21.38 -12.86
C ALA A 523 -23.05 -21.42 -12.40
N PRO A 524 -24.02 -21.01 -13.26
CA PRO A 524 -25.43 -21.07 -12.91
C PRO A 524 -25.87 -22.50 -12.61
N THR A 525 -26.88 -22.65 -11.78
CA THR A 525 -27.62 -23.91 -11.65
C THR A 525 -28.90 -23.83 -12.48
N ILE A 526 -29.35 -24.98 -12.99
CA ILE A 526 -30.68 -25.17 -13.59
C ILE A 526 -31.44 -26.09 -12.64
N VAL A 527 -32.58 -25.63 -12.12
CA VAL A 527 -33.31 -26.32 -11.03
C VAL A 527 -34.73 -26.74 -11.41
N SER A 528 -35.30 -26.17 -12.46
CA SER A 528 -36.64 -26.55 -12.90
C SER A 528 -36.87 -26.19 -14.37
N ASP A 529 -37.68 -27.00 -15.03
CA ASP A 529 -38.24 -26.70 -16.34
C ASP A 529 -39.75 -26.93 -16.37
N THR A 530 -40.43 -26.32 -17.34
CA THR A 530 -41.85 -26.63 -17.62
C THR A 530 -42.10 -26.50 -19.11
N LEU A 531 -42.59 -27.58 -19.73
CA LEU A 531 -42.96 -27.61 -21.15
C LEU A 531 -44.38 -27.05 -21.33
N ALA A 532 -44.53 -26.04 -22.17
CA ALA A 532 -45.84 -25.52 -22.57
C ALA A 532 -46.34 -26.23 -23.85
N ALA A 533 -47.67 -26.21 -24.06
CA ALA A 533 -48.34 -26.83 -25.22
C ALA A 533 -47.84 -26.33 -26.60
N SER A 534 -47.08 -25.24 -26.64
CA SER A 534 -46.45 -24.64 -27.83
C SER A 534 -45.03 -25.15 -28.14
N ASN A 535 -44.59 -26.25 -27.51
CA ASN A 535 -43.20 -26.75 -27.55
C ASN A 535 -42.16 -25.72 -27.09
N THR A 536 -42.55 -24.81 -26.20
CA THR A 536 -41.63 -23.86 -25.55
C THR A 536 -41.38 -24.31 -24.12
N MET A 537 -40.15 -24.22 -23.65
CA MET A 537 -39.79 -24.59 -22.28
C MET A 537 -39.45 -23.35 -21.45
N ALA A 538 -40.02 -23.25 -20.26
CA ALA A 538 -39.55 -22.30 -19.25
C ALA A 538 -38.43 -22.97 -18.45
N VAL A 539 -37.18 -22.53 -18.62
CA VAL A 539 -36.01 -23.04 -17.90
C VAL A 539 -35.65 -22.05 -16.80
N ALA A 540 -35.57 -22.51 -15.56
CA ALA A 540 -35.26 -21.67 -14.41
C ALA A 540 -34.14 -22.25 -13.55
N GLY A 541 -33.50 -21.36 -12.79
CA GLY A 541 -32.25 -21.64 -12.11
C GLY A 541 -31.88 -20.61 -11.06
N THR A 542 -30.69 -20.80 -10.49
CA THR A 542 -30.04 -19.79 -9.64
C THR A 542 -28.66 -19.42 -10.17
N ALA A 543 -28.23 -18.20 -9.90
CA ALA A 543 -26.85 -17.73 -10.07
C ALA A 543 -26.62 -16.54 -9.13
N GLU A 544 -25.48 -15.86 -9.28
CA GLU A 544 -25.22 -14.59 -8.59
C GLU A 544 -26.33 -13.56 -8.87
N ALA A 545 -26.74 -12.80 -7.85
CA ALA A 545 -27.81 -11.82 -7.95
C ALA A 545 -27.40 -10.63 -8.84
N GLY A 546 -28.32 -10.16 -9.69
CA GLY A 546 -28.05 -9.10 -10.66
C GLY A 546 -27.21 -9.50 -11.88
N SER A 547 -26.73 -10.75 -11.94
CA SER A 547 -25.98 -11.26 -13.10
C SER A 547 -26.88 -11.52 -14.32
N THR A 548 -26.32 -11.35 -15.51
CA THR A 548 -26.94 -11.72 -16.78
C THR A 548 -26.68 -13.18 -17.10
N ILE A 549 -27.75 -13.94 -17.26
CA ILE A 549 -27.74 -15.35 -17.68
C ILE A 549 -27.91 -15.44 -19.19
N LYS A 550 -27.11 -16.29 -19.82
CA LYS A 550 -27.28 -16.73 -21.21
C LYS A 550 -27.50 -18.23 -21.22
N LEU A 551 -28.60 -18.69 -21.83
CA LEU A 551 -28.95 -20.10 -21.99
C LEU A 551 -28.62 -20.56 -23.42
N TYR A 552 -27.95 -21.71 -23.55
CA TYR A 552 -27.45 -22.23 -24.81
C TYR A 552 -27.91 -23.66 -25.08
N GLU A 553 -28.07 -23.98 -26.35
CA GLU A 553 -28.06 -25.35 -26.88
C GLU A 553 -26.83 -25.53 -27.77
N GLY A 554 -25.86 -26.31 -27.30
CA GLY A 554 -24.52 -26.32 -27.90
C GLY A 554 -23.92 -24.91 -27.90
N SER A 555 -23.66 -24.34 -29.08
CA SER A 555 -23.20 -22.95 -29.25
C SER A 555 -24.30 -21.95 -29.60
N SER A 556 -25.55 -22.40 -29.73
CA SER A 556 -26.69 -21.56 -30.11
C SER A 556 -27.30 -20.90 -28.87
N LEU A 557 -27.44 -19.56 -28.88
CA LEU A 557 -28.09 -18.82 -27.80
C LEU A 557 -29.61 -18.96 -27.89
N LEU A 558 -30.23 -19.54 -26.86
CA LEU A 558 -31.67 -19.72 -26.76
C LEU A 558 -32.37 -18.52 -26.13
N GLY A 559 -31.69 -17.82 -25.21
CA GLY A 559 -32.25 -16.65 -24.54
C GLY A 559 -31.36 -16.08 -23.45
N THR A 560 -31.80 -14.94 -22.91
CA THR A 560 -31.10 -14.20 -21.86
C THR A 560 -32.06 -13.74 -20.78
N ALA A 561 -31.62 -13.74 -19.52
CA ALA A 561 -32.36 -13.19 -18.39
C ALA A 561 -31.40 -12.52 -17.41
N VAL A 562 -31.92 -11.68 -16.51
CA VAL A 562 -31.15 -11.14 -15.37
C VAL A 562 -31.67 -11.81 -14.11
N THR A 563 -30.78 -12.23 -13.21
CA THR A 563 -31.20 -12.77 -11.92
C THR A 563 -31.80 -11.68 -11.04
N THR A 564 -32.81 -12.06 -10.28
CA THR A 564 -33.38 -11.22 -9.22
C THR A 564 -32.37 -10.95 -8.10
N SER A 565 -32.72 -10.08 -7.16
CA SER A 565 -31.92 -9.83 -5.95
C SER A 565 -31.66 -11.07 -5.10
N ASN A 566 -32.47 -12.13 -5.29
CA ASN A 566 -32.32 -13.42 -4.60
C ASN A 566 -31.60 -14.47 -5.47
N GLY A 567 -31.00 -14.06 -6.60
CA GLY A 567 -30.25 -14.96 -7.48
C GLY A 567 -31.10 -15.85 -8.38
N VAL A 568 -32.43 -15.68 -8.41
CA VAL A 568 -33.34 -16.52 -9.23
C VAL A 568 -33.48 -15.95 -10.64
N TRP A 569 -33.47 -16.82 -11.66
CA TRP A 569 -33.71 -16.47 -13.06
C TRP A 569 -34.66 -17.46 -13.76
N SER A 570 -35.30 -17.03 -14.84
CA SER A 570 -36.10 -17.87 -15.73
C SER A 570 -36.01 -17.36 -17.17
N ILE A 571 -35.85 -18.29 -18.13
CA ILE A 571 -35.82 -18.04 -19.57
C ILE A 571 -36.83 -18.96 -20.24
N THR A 572 -37.78 -18.39 -20.97
CA THR A 572 -38.66 -19.17 -21.86
C THR A 572 -37.99 -19.31 -23.22
N THR A 573 -37.75 -20.54 -23.67
CA THR A 573 -37.17 -20.82 -24.99
C THR A 573 -38.14 -20.44 -26.11
N GLY A 574 -37.61 -20.26 -27.33
CA GLY A 574 -38.41 -20.40 -28.55
C GLY A 574 -38.99 -21.81 -28.70
N SER A 575 -39.80 -22.02 -29.75
CA SER A 575 -40.34 -23.35 -30.05
C SER A 575 -39.19 -24.32 -30.37
N LEU A 576 -39.11 -25.39 -29.61
CA LEU A 576 -38.07 -26.40 -29.72
C LEU A 576 -38.50 -27.48 -30.72
N ALA A 577 -37.51 -27.99 -31.46
CA ALA A 577 -37.69 -29.18 -32.26
C ALA A 577 -37.97 -30.40 -31.36
N GLN A 578 -38.53 -31.45 -31.92
CA GLN A 578 -38.78 -32.68 -31.18
C GLN A 578 -37.47 -33.46 -30.96
N GLY A 579 -37.34 -34.09 -29.79
CA GLY A 579 -36.19 -34.94 -29.46
C GLY A 579 -35.45 -34.52 -28.18
N ALA A 580 -34.23 -35.05 -28.02
CA ALA A 580 -33.37 -34.75 -26.90
C ALA A 580 -32.61 -33.44 -27.15
N HIS A 581 -32.56 -32.60 -26.12
CA HIS A 581 -31.81 -31.36 -26.09
C HIS A 581 -30.75 -31.41 -25.00
N VAL A 582 -29.75 -30.53 -25.10
CA VAL A 582 -28.73 -30.35 -24.07
C VAL A 582 -28.54 -28.85 -23.86
N PHE A 583 -29.01 -28.36 -22.73
CA PHE A 583 -28.92 -26.97 -22.35
C PHE A 583 -27.79 -26.72 -21.36
N THR A 584 -27.11 -25.61 -21.55
CA THR A 584 -26.11 -25.09 -20.61
C THR A 584 -26.32 -23.60 -20.42
N ALA A 585 -25.92 -23.06 -19.28
CA ALA A 585 -26.02 -21.64 -18.99
C ALA A 585 -24.69 -21.05 -18.52
N THR A 586 -24.47 -19.77 -18.81
CA THR A 586 -23.39 -18.97 -18.22
C THR A 586 -23.99 -17.77 -17.50
N ALA A 587 -23.34 -17.30 -16.45
CA ALA A 587 -23.62 -16.02 -15.81
C ALA A 587 -22.53 -15.00 -16.18
N THR A 588 -22.91 -13.73 -16.27
CA THR A 588 -22.00 -12.60 -16.35
C THR A 588 -22.41 -11.57 -15.31
N ASP A 589 -21.53 -11.24 -14.38
CA ASP A 589 -21.79 -10.25 -13.33
C ASP A 589 -21.82 -8.81 -13.87
N ALA A 590 -21.94 -7.82 -12.98
CA ALA A 590 -21.98 -6.41 -13.36
C ALA A 590 -20.64 -5.88 -13.90
N ALA A 591 -19.51 -6.37 -13.37
CA ALA A 591 -18.17 -6.02 -13.84
C ALA A 591 -17.84 -6.64 -15.21
N GLY A 592 -18.63 -7.61 -15.65
CA GLY A 592 -18.52 -8.30 -16.92
C GLY A 592 -17.65 -9.57 -16.85
N ASN A 593 -17.38 -10.13 -15.67
CA ASN A 593 -16.76 -11.43 -15.54
C ASN A 593 -17.75 -12.52 -15.90
N SER A 594 -17.31 -13.54 -16.63
CA SER A 594 -18.15 -14.65 -17.06
C SER A 594 -17.80 -15.92 -16.31
N SER A 595 -18.81 -16.62 -15.83
CA SER A 595 -18.64 -17.93 -15.22
C SER A 595 -18.34 -19.03 -16.24
N GLY A 596 -17.98 -20.21 -15.74
CA GLY A 596 -18.01 -21.45 -16.52
C GLY A 596 -19.44 -21.88 -16.89
N LEU A 597 -19.55 -22.84 -17.82
CA LEU A 597 -20.84 -23.46 -18.14
C LEU A 597 -21.43 -24.17 -16.92
N SER A 598 -22.75 -24.07 -16.76
CA SER A 598 -23.51 -24.92 -15.85
C SER A 598 -23.31 -26.41 -16.18
N ALA A 599 -23.70 -27.27 -15.25
CA ALA A 599 -23.95 -28.67 -15.60
C ALA A 599 -24.96 -28.74 -16.77
N ALA A 600 -24.78 -29.74 -17.64
CA ALA A 600 -25.70 -30.01 -18.73
C ALA A 600 -27.08 -30.37 -18.19
N PHE A 601 -28.10 -29.77 -18.78
CA PHE A 601 -29.50 -30.08 -18.54
C PHE A 601 -30.09 -30.70 -19.80
N ASP A 602 -30.60 -31.94 -19.72
CA ASP A 602 -30.91 -32.75 -20.90
C ASP A 602 -32.43 -32.99 -21.06
N PRO A 603 -33.25 -31.98 -21.40
CA PRO A 603 -34.68 -32.18 -21.52
C PRO A 603 -35.04 -32.88 -22.81
N VAL A 604 -36.18 -33.56 -22.80
CA VAL A 604 -36.72 -34.25 -23.97
C VAL A 604 -38.07 -33.65 -24.34
N VAL A 605 -38.16 -33.05 -25.52
CA VAL A 605 -39.42 -32.55 -26.07
C VAL A 605 -40.11 -33.72 -26.79
N GLY A 606 -41.25 -34.16 -26.23
CA GLY A 606 -41.98 -35.32 -26.71
C GLY A 606 -42.79 -35.09 -28.00
N THR A 607 -43.15 -36.20 -28.65
CA THR A 607 -44.11 -36.29 -29.75
C THR A 607 -45.51 -36.37 -29.17
N LEU A 608 -46.36 -35.39 -29.46
CA LEU A 608 -47.79 -35.52 -29.22
C LEU A 608 -48.34 -36.58 -30.16
N ILE A 609 -48.68 -37.74 -29.62
CA ILE A 609 -49.35 -38.80 -30.37
C ILE A 609 -50.82 -38.42 -30.53
N GLU A 610 -51.39 -37.81 -29.49
CA GLU A 610 -52.82 -37.57 -29.38
C GLU A 610 -53.16 -36.54 -28.29
N ALA A 611 -54.13 -35.65 -28.56
CA ALA A 611 -54.70 -34.69 -27.59
C ALA A 611 -56.18 -34.41 -27.91
N ALA A 612 -57.06 -35.21 -27.32
CA ALA A 612 -58.50 -35.02 -27.28
C ALA A 612 -58.96 -35.11 -25.81
N GLY A 613 -60.05 -34.41 -25.50
CA GLY A 613 -60.56 -34.37 -24.13
C GLY A 613 -59.61 -33.65 -23.15
N THR A 614 -59.47 -34.21 -21.95
CA THR A 614 -58.63 -33.66 -20.87
C THR A 614 -57.29 -34.36 -20.72
N THR A 615 -56.93 -35.18 -21.72
CA THR A 615 -55.78 -36.08 -21.70
C THR A 615 -54.94 -35.87 -22.95
N SER A 616 -53.64 -36.14 -22.87
CA SER A 616 -52.74 -36.16 -24.02
C SER A 616 -51.75 -37.31 -23.88
N LEU A 617 -51.54 -38.04 -24.97
CA LEU A 617 -50.53 -39.08 -25.04
C LEU A 617 -49.28 -38.52 -25.72
N ILE A 618 -48.18 -38.49 -24.97
CA ILE A 618 -46.90 -37.91 -25.41
C ILE A 618 -45.83 -38.99 -25.41
N SER A 619 -45.09 -39.16 -26.50
CA SER A 619 -43.90 -40.02 -26.53
C SER A 619 -42.63 -39.20 -26.39
N ALA A 620 -41.81 -39.43 -25.37
CA ALA A 620 -40.53 -38.75 -25.18
C ALA A 620 -39.42 -39.78 -25.02
N GLY A 621 -38.41 -39.71 -25.90
CA GLY A 621 -37.42 -40.78 -26.05
C GLY A 621 -38.11 -42.08 -26.48
N ASN A 622 -37.84 -43.17 -25.75
CA ASN A 622 -38.57 -44.43 -25.94
C ASN A 622 -39.81 -44.55 -25.05
N ASN A 623 -40.09 -43.60 -24.18
CA ASN A 623 -41.16 -43.68 -23.19
C ASN A 623 -42.44 -43.01 -23.69
N PHE A 624 -43.55 -43.30 -22.99
CA PHE A 624 -44.87 -42.71 -23.25
C PHE A 624 -45.45 -42.16 -21.95
N TYR A 625 -46.00 -40.96 -22.02
CA TYR A 625 -46.53 -40.18 -20.91
C TYR A 625 -48.01 -39.90 -21.17
N LEU A 626 -48.82 -40.11 -20.14
CA LEU A 626 -50.25 -39.85 -20.08
C LEU A 626 -50.41 -38.53 -19.31
N SER A 627 -50.61 -37.45 -20.06
CA SER A 627 -50.74 -36.11 -19.48
C SER A 627 -52.20 -35.79 -19.25
N SER A 628 -52.61 -35.46 -18.03
CA SER A 628 -53.97 -34.96 -17.74
C SER A 628 -53.94 -33.89 -16.67
N ALA A 629 -54.71 -32.81 -16.87
CA ALA A 629 -54.79 -31.66 -15.96
C ALA A 629 -53.41 -31.09 -15.53
N GLY A 630 -52.40 -31.16 -16.42
CA GLY A 630 -51.03 -30.67 -16.17
C GLY A 630 -50.12 -31.62 -15.39
N THR A 631 -50.51 -32.89 -15.19
CA THR A 631 -49.67 -33.93 -14.59
C THR A 631 -49.30 -34.99 -15.61
N ASP A 632 -48.00 -35.26 -15.76
CA ASP A 632 -47.49 -36.29 -16.68
C ASP A 632 -47.25 -37.62 -15.95
N VAL A 633 -48.00 -38.65 -16.33
CA VAL A 633 -47.90 -40.00 -15.75
C VAL A 633 -47.25 -40.96 -16.73
N LEU A 634 -46.13 -41.57 -16.35
CA LEU A 634 -45.44 -42.54 -17.19
C LEU A 634 -46.26 -43.82 -17.37
N LEU A 635 -46.48 -44.24 -18.61
CA LEU A 635 -47.11 -45.52 -18.96
C LEU A 635 -46.19 -46.69 -18.59
N LYS A 636 -46.71 -47.65 -17.84
CA LYS A 636 -45.94 -48.75 -17.24
C LYS A 636 -46.61 -50.10 -17.42
N PHE A 637 -45.80 -51.16 -17.46
CA PHE A 637 -46.24 -52.54 -17.38
C PHE A 637 -45.46 -53.26 -16.27
N GLY A 638 -46.18 -53.87 -15.32
CA GLY A 638 -45.55 -54.55 -14.17
C GLY A 638 -44.68 -53.62 -13.30
N GLY A 639 -45.05 -52.34 -13.18
CA GLY A 639 -44.29 -51.35 -12.40
C GLY A 639 -43.13 -50.68 -13.14
N THR A 640 -42.78 -51.15 -14.34
CA THR A 640 -41.65 -50.63 -15.13
C THR A 640 -42.17 -49.81 -16.31
N ALA A 641 -41.45 -48.76 -16.70
CA ALA A 641 -41.77 -47.94 -17.87
C ALA A 641 -41.97 -48.79 -19.13
N TYR A 642 -43.08 -48.55 -19.85
CA TYR A 642 -43.24 -49.07 -21.18
C TYR A 642 -42.32 -48.31 -22.14
N VAL A 643 -41.54 -49.05 -22.93
CA VAL A 643 -40.66 -48.49 -23.96
C VAL A 643 -41.09 -48.89 -25.37
N ALA A 644 -40.90 -48.00 -26.34
CA ALA A 644 -41.25 -48.21 -27.73
C ALA A 644 -40.64 -49.51 -28.26
N GLY A 645 -41.49 -50.36 -28.87
CA GLY A 645 -41.07 -51.65 -29.41
C GLY A 645 -40.98 -52.80 -28.39
N GLN A 646 -41.18 -52.54 -27.08
CA GLN A 646 -41.17 -53.59 -26.05
C GLN A 646 -42.16 -54.73 -26.36
N PHE A 647 -43.31 -54.39 -26.93
CA PHE A 647 -44.35 -55.36 -27.33
C PHE A 647 -44.46 -55.48 -28.85
N SER A 648 -43.35 -55.72 -29.56
CA SER A 648 -43.28 -56.19 -30.96
C SER A 648 -44.55 -55.94 -31.81
N GLY A 649 -44.60 -54.77 -32.45
CA GLY A 649 -45.70 -54.36 -33.33
C GLY A 649 -46.79 -53.54 -32.65
N TRP A 650 -46.91 -53.57 -31.32
CA TRP A 650 -47.84 -52.73 -30.57
C TRP A 650 -47.29 -51.33 -30.30
N ALA A 651 -48.14 -50.33 -30.51
CA ALA A 651 -47.89 -48.94 -30.12
C ALA A 651 -49.16 -48.34 -29.51
N PRO A 652 -49.04 -47.52 -28.44
CA PRO A 652 -50.16 -46.75 -27.94
C PRO A 652 -50.49 -45.64 -28.94
N ILE A 653 -51.78 -45.39 -29.14
CA ILE A 653 -52.32 -44.50 -30.19
C ILE A 653 -53.30 -43.44 -29.67
N GLY A 654 -53.76 -43.56 -28.43
CA GLY A 654 -54.59 -42.56 -27.76
C GLY A 654 -54.75 -42.90 -26.27
N ALA A 655 -55.14 -41.92 -25.46
CA ALA A 655 -55.38 -42.12 -24.03
C ALA A 655 -56.48 -41.21 -23.47
N GLU A 656 -57.28 -41.72 -22.53
CA GLU A 656 -58.25 -40.93 -21.78
C GLU A 656 -58.16 -41.14 -20.28
N ALA A 657 -58.31 -40.06 -19.51
CA ALA A 657 -58.34 -40.10 -18.06
C ALA A 657 -59.68 -40.66 -17.56
N THR A 658 -59.61 -41.50 -16.54
CA THR A 658 -60.76 -42.03 -15.80
C THR A 658 -60.70 -41.59 -14.34
N SER A 659 -61.72 -41.91 -13.55
CA SER A 659 -61.72 -41.59 -12.11
C SER A 659 -60.66 -42.34 -11.30
N THR A 660 -60.06 -43.41 -11.84
CA THR A 660 -59.10 -44.28 -11.13
C THR A 660 -57.75 -44.45 -11.84
N GLY A 661 -57.55 -43.83 -13.00
CA GLY A 661 -56.35 -43.99 -13.81
C GLY A 661 -56.58 -43.58 -15.26
N PHE A 662 -56.10 -44.36 -16.22
CA PHE A 662 -56.23 -44.04 -17.64
C PHE A 662 -56.68 -45.24 -18.45
N GLU A 663 -57.41 -44.97 -19.53
CA GLU A 663 -57.62 -45.90 -20.62
C GLU A 663 -56.61 -45.57 -21.72
N VAL A 664 -55.90 -46.56 -22.24
CA VAL A 664 -54.88 -46.37 -23.29
C VAL A 664 -55.20 -47.28 -24.46
N ALA A 665 -55.48 -46.70 -25.62
CA ALA A 665 -55.74 -47.43 -26.86
C ALA A 665 -54.42 -47.80 -27.55
N TRP A 666 -54.35 -49.02 -28.08
CA TRP A 666 -53.16 -49.56 -28.73
C TRP A 666 -53.51 -50.19 -30.06
N LYS A 667 -52.58 -50.09 -31.01
CA LYS A 667 -52.65 -50.72 -32.33
C LYS A 667 -51.46 -51.64 -32.55
N ASN A 668 -51.73 -52.85 -33.03
CA ASN A 668 -50.69 -53.71 -33.57
C ASN A 668 -50.52 -53.45 -35.07
N SER A 669 -49.40 -52.86 -35.45
CA SER A 669 -49.06 -52.54 -36.84
C SER A 669 -48.86 -53.77 -37.73
N THR A 670 -48.57 -54.94 -37.15
CA THR A 670 -48.31 -56.19 -37.90
C THR A 670 -49.60 -56.95 -38.19
N THR A 671 -50.51 -57.03 -37.21
CA THR A 671 -51.76 -57.79 -37.34
C THR A 671 -52.99 -56.93 -37.64
N GLY A 672 -52.91 -55.62 -37.47
CA GLY A 672 -54.01 -54.68 -37.70
C GLY A 672 -55.10 -54.72 -36.62
N VAL A 673 -54.86 -55.40 -35.49
CA VAL A 673 -55.81 -55.50 -34.37
C VAL A 673 -55.52 -54.45 -33.29
N TYR A 674 -56.52 -54.22 -32.44
CA TYR A 674 -56.51 -53.18 -31.42
C TYR A 674 -56.75 -53.76 -30.02
N THR A 675 -56.22 -53.09 -28.98
CA THR A 675 -56.50 -53.38 -27.56
C THR A 675 -56.62 -52.06 -26.80
N VAL A 676 -57.39 -52.08 -25.71
CA VAL A 676 -57.54 -50.92 -24.81
C VAL A 676 -57.19 -51.38 -23.42
N TRP A 677 -56.24 -50.69 -22.80
CA TRP A 677 -55.72 -51.00 -21.48
C TRP A 677 -56.32 -50.07 -20.45
N ASN A 678 -56.64 -50.60 -19.28
CA ASN A 678 -56.86 -49.80 -18.08
C ASN A 678 -55.55 -49.72 -17.29
N THR A 679 -55.22 -48.54 -16.82
CA THR A 679 -54.12 -48.31 -15.89
C THR A 679 -54.63 -47.84 -14.53
N ASP A 680 -53.80 -47.98 -13.50
CA ASP A 680 -53.96 -47.20 -12.28
C ASP A 680 -53.58 -45.73 -12.51
N SER A 681 -53.77 -44.88 -11.49
CA SER A 681 -53.40 -43.46 -11.53
C SER A 681 -51.90 -43.19 -11.65
N ASN A 682 -51.05 -44.22 -11.48
CA ASN A 682 -49.60 -44.14 -11.67
C ASN A 682 -49.16 -44.64 -13.06
N GLY A 683 -50.12 -44.96 -13.94
CA GLY A 683 -49.89 -45.39 -15.32
C GLY A 683 -49.54 -46.87 -15.46
N ASN A 684 -49.63 -47.68 -14.40
CA ASN A 684 -49.40 -49.12 -14.50
C ASN A 684 -50.60 -49.82 -15.10
N PHE A 685 -50.38 -50.64 -16.13
CA PHE A 685 -51.37 -51.58 -16.63
C PHE A 685 -51.98 -52.43 -15.49
N THR A 686 -53.32 -52.49 -15.45
CA THR A 686 -54.08 -53.30 -14.48
C THR A 686 -54.93 -54.38 -15.15
N SER A 687 -55.55 -54.05 -16.29
CA SER A 687 -56.45 -54.95 -17.02
C SER A 687 -56.63 -54.48 -18.46
N SER A 688 -57.17 -55.33 -19.32
CA SER A 688 -57.54 -54.96 -20.69
C SER A 688 -59.06 -54.79 -20.78
N LEU A 689 -59.51 -53.60 -21.14
CA LEU A 689 -60.92 -53.31 -21.43
C LEU A 689 -61.37 -54.01 -22.72
N LEU A 690 -60.51 -53.96 -23.76
CA LEU A 690 -60.66 -54.73 -25.00
C LEU A 690 -59.34 -55.45 -25.32
N SER A 691 -59.42 -56.65 -25.88
CA SER A 691 -58.24 -57.46 -26.22
C SER A 691 -58.32 -58.00 -27.65
N ASN A 692 -57.38 -57.59 -28.51
CA ASN A 692 -57.16 -58.10 -29.87
C ASN A 692 -58.42 -58.09 -30.76
N VAL A 693 -59.09 -56.94 -30.86
CA VAL A 693 -60.30 -56.77 -31.67
C VAL A 693 -59.98 -56.17 -33.05
N SER A 694 -60.85 -56.40 -34.02
CA SER A 694 -60.82 -55.69 -35.31
C SER A 694 -61.20 -54.22 -35.11
N GLY A 695 -60.65 -53.32 -35.94
CA GLY A 695 -61.01 -51.90 -35.94
C GLY A 695 -62.48 -51.64 -36.32
N THR A 696 -63.11 -52.59 -37.02
CA THR A 696 -64.53 -52.55 -37.43
C THR A 696 -65.45 -53.33 -36.48
N SER A 697 -65.03 -53.53 -35.22
CA SER A 697 -65.86 -54.23 -34.25
C SER A 697 -66.73 -53.21 -33.51
N ALA A 698 -68.01 -53.54 -33.31
CA ALA A 698 -68.94 -52.69 -32.55
C ALA A 698 -68.40 -52.30 -31.15
N SER A 699 -67.60 -53.18 -30.54
CA SER A 699 -66.92 -52.90 -29.29
C SER A 699 -65.81 -51.85 -29.40
N PHE A 700 -65.06 -51.82 -30.50
CA PHE A 700 -64.00 -50.82 -30.72
C PHE A 700 -64.56 -49.48 -31.18
N GLU A 701 -65.58 -49.50 -32.06
CA GLU A 701 -66.42 -48.35 -32.43
C GLU A 701 -66.96 -47.63 -31.17
N SER A 702 -67.46 -48.39 -30.18
CA SER A 702 -67.91 -47.80 -28.91
C SER A 702 -66.79 -47.09 -28.12
N ILE A 703 -65.54 -47.54 -28.25
CA ILE A 703 -64.38 -46.89 -27.60
C ILE A 703 -64.00 -45.60 -28.32
N GLU A 704 -64.08 -45.56 -29.65
CA GLU A 704 -63.83 -44.34 -30.43
C GLU A 704 -64.75 -43.19 -29.99
N THR A 705 -66.01 -43.50 -29.69
CA THR A 705 -66.94 -42.53 -29.09
C THR A 705 -66.50 -42.08 -27.69
N LEU A 706 -65.99 -43.00 -26.86
CA LEU A 706 -65.52 -42.70 -25.50
C LEU A 706 -64.27 -41.82 -25.50
N PHE A 707 -63.34 -42.10 -26.42
CA PHE A 707 -62.12 -41.32 -26.64
C PHE A 707 -62.38 -40.05 -27.47
N ASN A 708 -63.58 -39.92 -28.05
CA ASN A 708 -63.94 -38.90 -29.01
C ASN A 708 -62.91 -38.77 -30.15
N GLN A 709 -62.48 -39.92 -30.68
CA GLN A 709 -61.38 -40.05 -31.63
C GLN A 709 -61.60 -41.19 -32.63
N ASP A 710 -61.19 -40.96 -33.87
CA ASP A 710 -61.08 -41.98 -34.92
C ASP A 710 -59.75 -42.74 -34.74
N LEU A 711 -59.77 -43.76 -33.87
CA LEU A 711 -58.59 -44.52 -33.48
C LEU A 711 -58.12 -45.48 -34.60
N ASN A 712 -59.06 -45.97 -35.40
CA ASN A 712 -58.78 -46.90 -36.50
C ASN A 712 -58.35 -46.18 -37.81
N ARG A 713 -58.64 -44.88 -37.93
CA ARG A 713 -58.38 -43.97 -39.06
C ARG A 713 -59.23 -44.24 -40.31
N ASP A 714 -60.49 -44.61 -40.15
CA ASP A 714 -61.43 -44.83 -41.25
C ASP A 714 -62.21 -43.56 -41.65
N GLY A 715 -62.04 -42.47 -40.90
CA GLY A 715 -62.66 -41.17 -41.12
C GLY A 715 -63.94 -40.92 -40.33
N VAL A 716 -64.34 -41.83 -39.43
CA VAL A 716 -65.56 -41.74 -38.61
C VAL A 716 -65.23 -41.98 -37.13
N ILE A 717 -65.97 -41.32 -36.23
CA ILE A 717 -65.92 -41.61 -34.79
C ILE A 717 -67.15 -42.46 -34.44
N GLY A 718 -66.90 -43.73 -34.11
CA GLY A 718 -67.87 -44.67 -33.55
C GLY A 718 -68.74 -45.45 -34.51
#